data_AF-A0A1J1LJZ1-F1
#
_entry.id   AF-A0A1J1LJZ1-F1
#
_cell.length_a   1.000
_cell.length_b   1.000
_cell.length_c   1.000
_cell.angle_alpha   90.00
_cell.angle_beta   90.00
_cell.angle_gamma   90.00
#
_symmetry.space_group_name_H-M   'P 1'
#
loop_
_entity.id
_entity.type
_entity.pdbx_description
1 polymer ?
#
loop_
_entity_poly.entity_id
_entity_poly.type
_entity_poly.pdbx_seq_one_letter_code
_entity_poly.pdbx_strand_id
1 'polypeptide(L)'
;MNDLNNKLPSIVYAEASVHSQGGVSLFQFSEQITHENINQFYSHPQQVNLAIQRLQAEGFEVLQTGRVTLSIAGSIDLYERVFKTKIIAKDKTVIKGGGLESIATFLDTPDTDMVGFVDPSSSPLSDLIEGIALSEPVYYTDVGLPSESPPNPSYWHLIPQDIAQKLNAVTAHHQGIKGQGINVVMVDSGWYRHPFFARNRYQGKVILGAGCINPEVDENGHGTGESANLFSVAPDINFTMIKWNFKNSIAAFKKAVSLRPDVISCSWGSSKQYLPLSAYDIALTANIADAVYQGIIVVFSAGNGHWGFPSQHPDVIAAGGVYINSDGKLEASNYASGFSSNIYSGRIVPDICGLVGKKPRAAYIVLPVPPGSTLDAVFGIPGVKHPDADETSSEDGWAAFSGTSAAAPQVAGICALMKQVNPQLSPQQANEILQQTAIDVIAGNCNSATGGHSAKPGFDWATGSGLVNGFEAVKTAKKLAKGETKRQNRNSQVRYAHPVSKHQNIKPVEGFMNFSVDIQSNEQLTQKLNKLDIKWQLDQKLQELLKDARRHDPDIPYLEIDQISFTIRSPKTNVVAALKQEIEEVKNSMKNVGKINIPLSALVAAESLLKMGQADDFVIEFLTEVLEKADRPIARSRAIKALGELSFCGCGSKSSNPNEDDELMVRCSDGTSAECNIKENGIWNARCGRMLIPCTPPNR
;
A
#
# COMPACT_ATOMS: atom_id res chain seq x y z
N MET A 1 -0.89 29.70 -13.09
CA MET A 1 -0.54 29.03 -14.36
C MET A 1 -0.20 27.59 -14.00
N ASN A 2 -1.12 26.67 -14.27
CA ASN A 2 -0.90 25.24 -14.05
C ASN A 2 -0.21 24.69 -15.30
N ASP A 3 0.89 23.98 -15.08
CA ASP A 3 1.70 23.37 -16.11
C ASP A 3 0.86 22.33 -16.89
N LEU A 4 0.69 22.55 -18.20
CA LEU A 4 -0.15 21.74 -19.10
C LEU A 4 0.45 20.36 -19.40
N ASN A 5 1.69 20.09 -18.97
CA ASN A 5 2.43 18.87 -19.28
C ASN A 5 1.99 17.61 -18.51
N ASN A 6 1.05 17.73 -17.55
CA ASN A 6 0.67 16.60 -16.68
C ASN A 6 -0.54 15.78 -17.17
N LYS A 7 -0.99 15.96 -18.42
CA LYS A 7 -2.18 15.29 -19.00
C LYS A 7 -1.87 14.30 -20.13
N LEU A 8 -0.64 14.24 -20.61
CA LEU A 8 -0.28 13.41 -21.76
C LEU A 8 0.29 12.05 -21.30
N PRO A 9 -0.10 10.93 -21.94
CA PRO A 9 0.36 9.60 -21.55
C PRO A 9 1.83 9.36 -21.93
N SER A 10 2.53 8.51 -21.18
CA SER A 10 3.93 8.16 -21.48
C SER A 10 4.10 7.33 -22.75
N ILE A 11 3.05 6.63 -23.17
CA ILE A 11 2.98 5.83 -24.39
C ILE A 11 1.72 6.25 -25.15
N VAL A 12 1.86 6.48 -26.44
CA VAL A 12 0.79 6.78 -27.39
C VAL A 12 0.58 5.56 -28.28
N TYR A 13 -0.68 5.12 -28.35
CA TYR A 13 -1.13 4.05 -29.24
C TYR A 13 -1.79 4.68 -30.46
N ALA A 14 -1.58 4.08 -31.63
CA ALA A 14 -2.16 4.56 -32.88
C ALA A 14 -2.28 3.43 -33.91
N GLU A 15 -3.08 3.68 -34.94
CA GLU A 15 -3.18 2.85 -36.13
C GLU A 15 -2.45 3.54 -37.28
N ALA A 16 -1.42 2.89 -37.83
CA ALA A 16 -0.71 3.35 -39.01
C ALA A 16 -1.30 2.70 -40.26
N SER A 17 -1.80 3.50 -41.20
CA SER A 17 -2.26 3.01 -42.49
C SER A 17 -1.12 3.06 -43.52
N VAL A 18 -0.85 1.92 -44.14
CA VAL A 18 0.14 1.79 -45.22
C VAL A 18 -0.58 2.07 -46.54
N HIS A 19 0.10 2.73 -47.50
CA HIS A 19 -0.48 3.11 -48.79
C HIS A 19 -1.38 2.02 -49.39
N SER A 20 -2.63 2.39 -49.60
CA SER A 20 -3.70 1.52 -50.07
C SER A 20 -3.52 1.15 -51.55
N GLN A 21 -3.70 -0.12 -51.93
CA GLN A 21 -3.58 -0.56 -53.33
C GLN A 21 -4.62 0.09 -54.26
N GLY A 22 -5.78 0.47 -53.72
CA GLY A 22 -6.81 1.18 -54.46
C GLY A 22 -6.43 2.60 -54.87
N GLY A 23 -5.28 3.12 -54.42
CA GLY A 23 -4.78 4.46 -54.75
C GLY A 23 -5.54 5.60 -54.07
N VAL A 24 -6.47 5.27 -53.15
CA VAL A 24 -7.24 6.22 -52.36
C VAL A 24 -6.93 6.00 -50.89
N SER A 25 -6.51 7.06 -50.20
CA SER A 25 -6.17 6.99 -48.77
C SER A 25 -7.40 6.70 -47.92
N LEU A 26 -7.23 5.84 -46.92
CA LEU A 26 -8.19 5.51 -45.88
C LEU A 26 -8.77 6.76 -45.20
N PHE A 27 -7.95 7.80 -45.02
CA PHE A 27 -8.30 9.04 -44.31
C PHE A 27 -8.82 10.14 -45.25
N GLN A 28 -8.82 9.93 -46.56
CA GLN A 28 -9.31 10.90 -47.55
C GLN A 28 -10.50 10.37 -48.36
N PHE A 29 -11.02 9.19 -48.00
CA PHE A 29 -12.16 8.59 -48.65
C PHE A 29 -13.46 9.32 -48.28
N SER A 30 -14.24 9.72 -49.29
CA SER A 30 -15.44 10.54 -49.10
C SER A 30 -16.72 9.76 -48.82
N GLU A 31 -16.74 8.45 -49.08
CA GLU A 31 -17.90 7.58 -48.82
C GLU A 31 -17.72 6.80 -47.50
N GLN A 32 -18.78 6.13 -47.03
CA GLN A 32 -18.69 5.30 -45.83
C GLN A 32 -17.90 4.01 -46.12
N ILE A 33 -16.95 3.67 -45.24
CA ILE A 33 -16.20 2.41 -45.34
C ILE A 33 -17.09 1.28 -44.84
N THR A 34 -17.32 0.28 -45.69
CA THR A 34 -18.17 -0.89 -45.43
C THR A 34 -17.52 -2.15 -45.99
N HIS A 35 -18.14 -3.30 -45.75
CA HIS A 35 -17.65 -4.57 -46.31
C HIS A 35 -17.63 -4.59 -47.86
N GLU A 36 -18.42 -3.73 -48.52
CA GLU A 36 -18.45 -3.64 -49.99
C GLU A 36 -17.21 -2.95 -50.59
N ASN A 37 -16.59 -2.00 -49.88
CA ASN A 37 -15.46 -1.21 -50.39
C ASN A 37 -14.16 -1.39 -49.60
N ILE A 38 -14.14 -2.19 -48.53
CA ILE A 38 -12.97 -2.42 -47.66
C ILE A 38 -11.71 -2.88 -48.40
N ASN A 39 -11.88 -3.57 -49.54
CA ASN A 39 -10.76 -4.09 -50.33
C ASN A 39 -9.92 -2.99 -50.99
N GLN A 40 -10.46 -1.78 -51.16
CA GLN A 40 -9.73 -0.64 -51.73
C GLN A 40 -8.61 -0.15 -50.79
N PHE A 41 -8.78 -0.38 -49.48
CA PHE A 41 -7.86 0.04 -48.42
C PHE A 41 -6.88 -1.06 -48.00
N TYR A 42 -6.81 -2.17 -48.74
CA TYR A 42 -5.81 -3.19 -48.46
C TYR A 42 -4.44 -2.77 -48.99
N SER A 43 -3.41 -2.93 -48.16
CA SER A 43 -2.03 -2.63 -48.55
C SER A 43 -1.33 -3.88 -49.09
N HIS A 44 -0.35 -3.70 -49.97
CA HIS A 44 0.43 -4.83 -50.50
C HIS A 44 1.30 -5.47 -49.41
N PRO A 45 1.33 -6.81 -49.27
CA PRO A 45 2.08 -7.48 -48.19
C PRO A 45 3.57 -7.09 -48.13
N GLN A 46 4.19 -6.84 -49.30
CA GLN A 46 5.57 -6.37 -49.35
C GLN A 46 5.75 -4.96 -48.78
N GLN A 47 4.80 -4.05 -49.03
CA GLN A 47 4.83 -2.69 -48.47
C GLN A 47 4.53 -2.72 -46.97
N VAL A 48 3.61 -3.59 -46.53
CA VAL A 48 3.34 -3.82 -45.10
C VAL A 48 4.61 -4.26 -44.38
N ASN A 49 5.32 -5.27 -44.90
CA ASN A 49 6.56 -5.75 -44.30
C ASN A 49 7.65 -4.65 -44.25
N LEU A 50 7.75 -3.85 -45.31
CA LEU A 50 8.70 -2.74 -45.37
C LEU A 50 8.34 -1.63 -44.38
N ALA A 51 7.05 -1.29 -44.24
CA ALA A 51 6.55 -0.32 -43.27
C ALA A 51 6.84 -0.77 -41.83
N ILE A 52 6.62 -2.05 -41.50
CA ILE A 52 6.95 -2.62 -40.19
C ILE A 52 8.43 -2.44 -39.87
N GLN A 53 9.32 -2.80 -40.81
CA GLN A 53 10.76 -2.65 -40.62
C GLN A 53 11.17 -1.19 -40.40
N ARG A 54 10.60 -0.26 -41.17
CA ARG A 54 10.90 1.18 -41.05
C ARG A 54 10.37 1.79 -39.75
N LEU A 55 9.16 1.44 -39.34
CA LEU A 55 8.58 1.87 -38.07
C LEU A 55 9.41 1.37 -36.88
N GLN A 56 9.83 0.10 -36.90
CA GLN A 56 10.70 -0.48 -35.88
C GLN A 56 12.09 0.19 -35.86
N ALA A 57 12.65 0.49 -37.04
CA ALA A 57 13.93 1.20 -37.14
C ALA A 57 13.87 2.62 -36.57
N GLU A 58 12.73 3.31 -36.68
CA GLU A 58 12.50 4.61 -36.04
C GLU A 58 12.26 4.51 -34.52
N GLY A 59 11.98 3.31 -34.01
CA GLY A 59 11.80 3.02 -32.58
C GLY A 59 10.36 2.75 -32.15
N PHE A 60 9.41 2.60 -33.08
CA PHE A 60 8.05 2.21 -32.74
C PHE A 60 7.96 0.70 -32.44
N GLU A 61 7.12 0.34 -31.48
CA GLU A 61 6.68 -1.04 -31.31
C GLU A 61 5.49 -1.29 -32.24
N VAL A 62 5.59 -2.33 -33.07
CA VAL A 62 4.46 -2.81 -33.89
C VAL A 62 3.77 -3.93 -33.11
N LEU A 63 2.58 -3.64 -32.59
CA LEU A 63 1.84 -4.52 -31.69
C LEU A 63 1.07 -5.60 -32.45
N GLN A 64 0.40 -5.21 -33.52
CA GLN A 64 -0.44 -6.09 -34.32
C GLN A 64 -0.48 -5.64 -35.77
N THR A 65 -0.56 -6.61 -36.69
CA THR A 65 -0.67 -6.35 -38.13
C THR A 65 -2.07 -6.67 -38.64
N GLY A 66 -2.63 -5.77 -39.44
CA GLY A 66 -3.90 -5.92 -40.13
C GLY A 66 -3.72 -5.80 -41.64
N ARG A 67 -4.78 -6.11 -42.40
CA ARG A 67 -4.81 -5.90 -43.86
C ARG A 67 -5.02 -4.43 -44.26
N VAL A 68 -5.47 -3.60 -43.32
CA VAL A 68 -5.85 -2.19 -43.52
C VAL A 68 -4.92 -1.26 -42.75
N THR A 69 -4.60 -1.60 -41.49
CA THR A 69 -3.73 -0.80 -40.62
C THR A 69 -2.76 -1.68 -39.82
N LEU A 70 -1.76 -1.03 -39.22
CA LEU A 70 -0.82 -1.58 -38.26
C LEU A 70 -1.00 -0.89 -36.91
N SER A 71 -1.22 -1.65 -35.85
CA SER A 71 -1.28 -1.10 -34.49
C SER A 71 0.14 -0.82 -34.00
N ILE A 72 0.42 0.42 -33.65
CA ILE A 72 1.75 0.88 -33.21
C ILE A 72 1.70 1.55 -31.84
N ALA A 73 2.81 1.47 -31.11
CA ALA A 73 3.03 2.17 -29.85
C ALA A 73 4.39 2.87 -29.83
N GLY A 74 4.43 4.03 -29.16
CA GLY A 74 5.64 4.84 -29.05
C GLY A 74 5.50 5.97 -28.04
N SER A 75 6.60 6.61 -27.65
CA SER A 75 6.55 7.82 -26.81
C SER A 75 6.07 9.02 -27.62
N ILE A 76 5.59 10.08 -26.95
CA ILE A 76 5.17 11.32 -27.62
C ILE A 76 6.32 11.93 -28.43
N ASP A 77 7.50 12.05 -27.83
CA ASP A 77 8.70 12.57 -28.49
C ASP A 77 9.02 11.80 -29.77
N LEU A 78 8.72 10.49 -29.81
CA LEU A 78 8.91 9.66 -30.98
C LEU A 78 7.92 10.02 -32.09
N TYR A 79 6.63 10.15 -31.78
CA TYR A 79 5.61 10.59 -32.75
C TYR A 79 5.92 12.00 -33.29
N GLU A 80 6.21 12.96 -32.40
CA GLU A 80 6.53 14.34 -32.79
C GLU A 80 7.79 14.42 -33.65
N ARG A 81 8.84 13.65 -33.30
CA ARG A 81 10.09 13.61 -34.07
C ARG A 81 9.92 13.01 -35.46
N VAL A 82 9.21 11.89 -35.57
CA VAL A 82 9.11 11.12 -36.82
C VAL A 82 8.08 11.72 -37.76
N PHE A 83 6.92 12.13 -37.25
CA PHE A 83 5.84 12.69 -38.07
C PHE A 83 5.86 14.22 -38.16
N LYS A 84 6.81 14.88 -37.48
CA LYS A 84 6.99 16.35 -37.51
C LYS A 84 5.73 17.12 -37.11
N THR A 85 5.00 16.59 -36.13
CA THR A 85 3.76 17.17 -35.57
C THR A 85 3.92 17.49 -34.08
N LYS A 86 2.88 18.02 -33.46
CA LYS A 86 2.73 18.09 -32.00
C LYS A 86 1.51 17.32 -31.51
N ILE A 87 1.70 16.54 -30.45
CA ILE A 87 0.59 15.83 -29.80
C ILE A 87 0.04 16.70 -28.67
N ILE A 88 -1.26 16.95 -28.71
CA ILE A 88 -1.97 17.74 -27.71
C ILE A 88 -3.10 16.93 -27.08
N ALA A 89 -3.44 17.27 -25.84
CA ALA A 89 -4.58 16.73 -25.12
C ALA A 89 -5.79 17.66 -25.30
N LYS A 90 -6.92 17.13 -25.77
CA LYS A 90 -8.22 17.83 -25.84
C LYS A 90 -9.26 17.11 -24.99
N ASP A 91 -9.82 17.82 -24.02
CA ASP A 91 -10.93 17.31 -23.22
C ASP A 91 -12.25 17.44 -24.00
N LYS A 92 -13.03 16.36 -24.09
CA LYS A 92 -14.35 16.31 -24.71
C LYS A 92 -15.38 15.71 -23.76
N THR A 93 -16.62 16.18 -23.87
CA THR A 93 -17.76 15.54 -23.20
C THR A 93 -18.07 14.21 -23.89
N VAL A 94 -18.17 13.14 -23.10
CA VAL A 94 -18.48 11.78 -23.55
C VAL A 94 -19.51 11.16 -22.63
N ILE A 95 -20.16 10.10 -23.09
CA ILE A 95 -21.01 9.25 -22.25
C ILE A 95 -20.19 8.02 -21.87
N LYS A 96 -19.97 7.82 -20.57
CA LYS A 96 -19.30 6.62 -20.04
C LYS A 96 -20.35 5.61 -19.56
N GLY A 97 -19.90 4.44 -19.10
CA GLY A 97 -20.78 3.40 -18.55
C GLY A 97 -21.80 3.95 -17.55
N GLY A 98 -23.04 3.46 -17.63
CA GLY A 98 -24.17 3.97 -16.85
C GLY A 98 -24.90 5.17 -17.46
N GLY A 99 -24.59 5.55 -18.71
CA GLY A 99 -25.30 6.62 -19.42
C GLY A 99 -24.98 8.03 -18.92
N LEU A 100 -23.91 8.19 -18.14
CA LEU A 100 -23.54 9.46 -17.52
C LEU A 100 -22.60 10.27 -18.42
N GLU A 101 -22.94 11.55 -18.60
CA GLU A 101 -22.03 12.53 -19.21
C GLU A 101 -20.81 12.74 -18.30
N SER A 102 -19.61 12.61 -18.87
CA SER A 102 -18.33 12.79 -18.19
C SER A 102 -17.33 13.44 -19.16
N ILE A 103 -16.17 13.85 -18.66
CA ILE A 103 -15.09 14.41 -19.48
C ILE A 103 -14.06 13.32 -19.76
N ALA A 104 -13.60 13.25 -21.00
CA ALA A 104 -12.50 12.40 -21.42
C ALA A 104 -11.45 13.18 -22.20
N THR A 105 -10.20 12.81 -22.00
CA THR A 105 -9.06 13.41 -22.69
C THR A 105 -8.74 12.60 -23.93
N PHE A 106 -8.83 13.24 -25.10
CA PHE A 106 -8.44 12.70 -26.39
C PHE A 106 -7.07 13.26 -26.78
N LEU A 107 -6.30 12.48 -27.53
CA LEU A 107 -5.07 12.96 -28.17
C LEU A 107 -5.40 13.49 -29.56
N ASP A 108 -4.76 14.57 -29.95
CA ASP A 108 -5.00 15.24 -31.22
C ASP A 108 -3.73 15.92 -31.74
N THR A 109 -3.76 16.38 -32.99
CA THR A 109 -2.73 17.25 -33.58
C THR A 109 -3.35 18.61 -33.96
N PRO A 110 -2.56 19.69 -33.98
CA PRO A 110 -3.05 20.99 -34.43
C PRO A 110 -3.01 21.15 -35.97
N ASP A 111 -2.43 20.20 -36.68
CA ASP A 111 -2.03 20.36 -38.08
C ASP A 111 -3.16 20.02 -39.08
N THR A 112 -4.24 19.38 -38.60
CA THR A 112 -5.35 18.94 -39.46
C THR A 112 -6.71 19.15 -38.78
N ASP A 113 -7.77 19.25 -39.58
CA ASP A 113 -9.15 19.36 -39.08
C ASP A 113 -9.74 18.01 -38.66
N MET A 114 -9.12 16.89 -39.07
CA MET A 114 -9.53 15.55 -38.69
C MET A 114 -8.94 15.22 -37.31
N VAL A 115 -9.81 15.11 -36.31
CA VAL A 115 -9.41 14.81 -34.93
C VAL A 115 -8.60 13.50 -34.89
N GLY A 116 -7.45 13.54 -34.22
CA GLY A 116 -6.60 12.38 -33.97
C GLY A 116 -5.81 11.94 -35.20
N PHE A 117 -5.94 12.62 -36.34
CA PHE A 117 -5.18 12.33 -37.54
C PHE A 117 -3.80 13.00 -37.49
N VAL A 118 -2.77 12.23 -37.86
CA VAL A 118 -1.42 12.75 -38.12
C VAL A 118 -1.12 12.62 -39.60
N ASP A 119 -0.88 13.77 -40.24
CA ASP A 119 -0.45 13.83 -41.63
C ASP A 119 1.03 13.41 -41.75
N PRO A 120 1.35 12.32 -42.49
CA PRO A 120 2.72 11.85 -42.63
C PRO A 120 3.49 12.59 -43.72
N SER A 121 2.91 13.56 -44.43
CA SER A 121 3.52 14.25 -45.59
C SER A 121 4.93 14.81 -45.33
N SER A 122 5.20 15.23 -44.09
CA SER A 122 6.50 15.76 -43.65
C SER A 122 7.42 14.70 -43.01
N SER A 123 6.99 13.45 -42.95
CA SER A 123 7.68 12.31 -42.35
C SER A 123 8.63 11.62 -43.34
N PRO A 124 9.76 11.05 -42.88
CA PRO A 124 10.56 10.11 -43.67
C PRO A 124 9.82 8.81 -44.04
N LEU A 125 8.61 8.59 -43.49
CA LEU A 125 7.75 7.44 -43.78
C LEU A 125 6.61 7.76 -44.77
N SER A 126 6.56 8.96 -45.34
CA SER A 126 5.50 9.41 -46.27
C SER A 126 5.38 8.56 -47.53
N ASP A 127 6.45 7.86 -47.94
CA ASP A 127 6.47 6.93 -49.07
C ASP A 127 5.75 5.61 -48.79
N LEU A 128 5.48 5.30 -47.52
CA LEU A 128 4.90 4.03 -47.07
C LEU A 128 3.61 4.20 -46.27
N ILE A 129 3.52 5.25 -45.46
CA ILE A 129 2.39 5.52 -44.57
C ILE A 129 1.55 6.63 -45.18
N GLU A 130 0.26 6.35 -45.38
CA GLU A 130 -0.72 7.34 -45.86
C GLU A 130 -1.40 8.10 -44.73
N GLY A 131 -1.27 7.62 -43.48
CA GLY A 131 -1.76 8.33 -42.31
C GLY A 131 -1.61 7.58 -41.00
N ILE A 132 -1.67 8.31 -39.89
CA ILE A 132 -1.76 7.75 -38.53
C ILE A 132 -3.06 8.22 -37.87
N ALA A 133 -3.80 7.30 -37.26
CA ALA A 133 -4.94 7.60 -36.40
C ALA A 133 -4.57 7.32 -34.94
N LEU A 134 -4.49 8.37 -34.12
CA LEU A 134 -4.26 8.25 -32.68
C LEU A 134 -5.44 7.51 -32.03
N SER A 135 -5.14 6.59 -31.11
CA SER A 135 -6.17 5.81 -30.44
C SER A 135 -7.04 6.68 -29.54
N GLU A 136 -8.35 6.48 -29.63
CA GLU A 136 -9.34 7.15 -28.79
C GLU A 136 -9.79 6.25 -27.63
N PRO A 137 -10.17 6.83 -26.48
CA PRO A 137 -10.71 6.04 -25.38
C PRO A 137 -12.10 5.48 -25.71
N VAL A 138 -12.35 4.22 -25.35
CA VAL A 138 -13.64 3.53 -25.52
C VAL A 138 -14.28 3.20 -24.18
N TYR A 139 -15.62 3.17 -24.14
CA TYR A 139 -16.40 2.97 -22.91
C TYR A 139 -17.45 1.88 -23.07
N TYR A 140 -17.77 1.18 -21.97
CA TYR A 140 -18.90 0.28 -21.92
C TYR A 140 -20.21 1.04 -22.10
N THR A 141 -21.11 0.53 -22.95
CA THR A 141 -22.38 1.18 -23.31
C THR A 141 -23.52 0.87 -22.32
N ASP A 142 -23.40 -0.17 -21.49
CA ASP A 142 -24.49 -0.59 -20.61
C ASP A 142 -23.96 -1.27 -19.34
N VAL A 143 -24.06 -0.57 -18.22
CA VAL A 143 -24.26 -1.15 -16.89
C VAL A 143 -25.42 -0.35 -16.32
N GLY A 144 -26.60 -0.96 -16.18
CA GLY A 144 -27.78 -0.26 -15.69
C GLY A 144 -27.47 0.50 -14.39
N LEU A 145 -28.01 1.72 -14.25
CA LEU A 145 -27.85 2.45 -12.98
C LEU A 145 -28.39 1.59 -11.84
N PRO A 146 -27.65 1.42 -10.74
CA PRO A 146 -28.11 0.61 -9.63
C PRO A 146 -29.36 1.23 -9.01
N SER A 147 -30.17 0.40 -8.36
CA SER A 147 -31.38 0.87 -7.68
C SER A 147 -31.03 1.97 -6.67
N GLU A 148 -31.81 3.05 -6.64
CA GLU A 148 -31.65 4.11 -5.63
C GLU A 148 -32.05 3.65 -4.21
N SER A 149 -32.77 2.52 -4.10
CA SER A 149 -33.21 1.91 -2.84
C SER A 149 -32.48 0.60 -2.59
N PRO A 150 -32.11 0.30 -1.33
CA PRO A 150 -31.41 -0.93 -1.00
C PRO A 150 -32.28 -2.17 -1.30
N PRO A 151 -31.66 -3.30 -1.70
CA PRO A 151 -32.34 -4.58 -1.71
C PRO A 151 -32.75 -4.97 -0.28
N ASN A 152 -33.65 -5.96 -0.16
CA ASN A 152 -34.17 -6.44 1.11
C ASN A 152 -33.77 -7.91 1.33
N PRO A 153 -32.55 -8.18 1.83
CA PRO A 153 -32.12 -9.52 2.23
C PRO A 153 -33.06 -10.18 3.25
N SER A 154 -33.06 -11.52 3.31
CA SER A 154 -34.03 -12.27 4.12
C SER A 154 -33.71 -12.31 5.62
N TYR A 155 -32.53 -11.82 6.02
CA TYR A 155 -32.06 -11.81 7.41
C TYR A 155 -32.15 -10.40 8.03
N TRP A 156 -31.97 -10.32 9.36
CA TRP A 156 -31.98 -9.03 10.06
C TRP A 156 -30.79 -8.16 9.66
N HIS A 157 -31.09 -6.99 9.13
CA HIS A 157 -30.11 -6.00 8.67
C HIS A 157 -30.61 -4.59 8.97
N LEU A 158 -29.73 -3.62 8.79
CA LEU A 158 -30.04 -2.21 8.76
C LEU A 158 -29.85 -1.66 7.35
N ILE A 159 -30.50 -0.55 7.07
CA ILE A 159 -30.23 0.29 5.91
C ILE A 159 -29.73 1.67 6.37
N PRO A 160 -29.16 2.52 5.49
CA PRO A 160 -28.60 3.81 5.88
C PRO A 160 -29.58 4.69 6.68
N GLN A 161 -30.87 4.66 6.33
CA GLN A 161 -31.92 5.42 7.00
C GLN A 161 -32.12 5.04 8.47
N ASP A 162 -31.80 3.80 8.86
CA ASP A 162 -31.95 3.35 10.25
C ASP A 162 -30.84 3.93 11.16
N ILE A 163 -29.67 4.23 10.60
CA ILE A 163 -28.46 4.54 11.37
C ILE A 163 -28.69 5.72 12.31
N ALA A 164 -29.21 6.84 11.78
CA ALA A 164 -29.47 8.02 12.61
C ALA A 164 -30.48 7.75 13.72
N GLN A 165 -31.48 6.91 13.46
CA GLN A 165 -32.46 6.55 14.48
C GLN A 165 -31.82 5.69 15.57
N LYS A 166 -31.06 4.66 15.18
CA LYS A 166 -30.39 3.74 16.11
C LYS A 166 -29.28 4.39 16.92
N LEU A 167 -28.65 5.44 16.39
CA LEU A 167 -27.66 6.26 17.10
C LEU A 167 -28.27 7.48 17.81
N ASN A 168 -29.60 7.58 17.87
CA ASN A 168 -30.33 8.68 18.50
C ASN A 168 -29.93 10.08 17.97
N ALA A 169 -29.69 10.23 16.67
CA ALA A 169 -29.35 11.49 16.02
C ALA A 169 -30.57 12.22 15.42
N VAL A 170 -31.68 11.52 15.16
CA VAL A 170 -32.89 12.08 14.52
C VAL A 170 -33.46 13.28 15.29
N THR A 171 -33.44 13.25 16.62
CA THR A 171 -33.90 14.37 17.44
C THR A 171 -33.06 15.64 17.21
N ALA A 172 -31.75 15.51 16.98
CA ALA A 172 -30.90 16.63 16.60
C ALA A 172 -31.26 17.14 15.19
N HIS A 173 -31.54 16.23 14.25
CA HIS A 173 -31.96 16.60 12.90
C HIS A 173 -33.26 17.39 12.87
N HIS A 174 -34.25 17.00 13.68
CA HIS A 174 -35.51 17.74 13.85
C HIS A 174 -35.30 19.14 14.45
N GLN A 175 -34.18 19.37 15.15
CA GLN A 175 -33.77 20.69 15.65
C GLN A 175 -32.91 21.47 14.65
N GLY A 176 -32.78 21.01 13.40
CA GLY A 176 -31.96 21.64 12.37
C GLY A 176 -30.45 21.42 12.54
N ILE A 177 -30.04 20.51 13.42
CA ILE A 177 -28.63 20.16 13.66
C ILE A 177 -28.33 18.92 12.82
N LYS A 178 -27.72 19.14 11.66
CA LYS A 178 -27.53 18.15 10.59
C LYS A 178 -26.10 18.13 10.01
N GLY A 179 -25.18 18.89 10.59
CA GLY A 179 -23.80 19.04 10.14
C GLY A 179 -23.54 20.26 9.25
N GLN A 180 -24.52 21.15 9.08
CA GLN A 180 -24.43 22.32 8.20
C GLN A 180 -23.17 23.15 8.51
N GLY A 181 -22.35 23.39 7.48
CA GLY A 181 -21.16 24.24 7.56
C GLY A 181 -19.93 23.57 8.17
N ILE A 182 -20.02 22.28 8.53
CA ILE A 182 -18.90 21.51 9.06
C ILE A 182 -18.20 20.76 7.93
N ASN A 183 -16.87 20.90 7.87
CA ASN A 183 -16.06 20.25 6.84
C ASN A 183 -15.59 18.90 7.35
N VAL A 184 -16.06 17.82 6.70
CA VAL A 184 -15.67 16.45 7.05
C VAL A 184 -14.92 15.84 5.88
N VAL A 185 -13.70 15.37 6.16
CA VAL A 185 -12.87 14.68 5.18
C VAL A 185 -12.82 13.19 5.52
N MET A 186 -13.06 12.34 4.53
CA MET A 186 -12.87 10.90 4.63
C MET A 186 -11.65 10.50 3.80
N VAL A 187 -10.77 9.67 4.36
CA VAL A 187 -9.62 9.11 3.62
C VAL A 187 -9.88 7.64 3.38
N ASP A 188 -10.27 7.27 2.16
CA ASP A 188 -10.72 5.91 1.84
C ASP A 188 -10.58 5.57 0.34
N SER A 189 -11.12 4.45 -0.12
CA SER A 189 -10.91 3.90 -1.47
C SER A 189 -11.45 4.76 -2.61
N GLY A 190 -12.48 5.58 -2.34
CA GLY A 190 -13.12 6.44 -3.33
C GLY A 190 -14.54 6.80 -2.93
N TRP A 191 -15.22 7.56 -3.79
CA TRP A 191 -16.64 7.87 -3.61
C TRP A 191 -17.33 7.91 -4.97
N TYR A 192 -18.11 6.87 -5.27
CA TYR A 192 -18.96 6.81 -6.45
C TYR A 192 -20.29 7.49 -6.18
N ARG A 193 -20.78 8.25 -7.16
CA ARG A 193 -22.03 8.99 -7.06
C ARG A 193 -23.24 8.07 -7.30
N HIS A 194 -23.41 7.09 -6.41
CA HIS A 194 -24.54 6.16 -6.40
C HIS A 194 -25.90 6.92 -6.39
N PRO A 195 -26.94 6.44 -7.12
CA PRO A 195 -28.27 7.06 -7.15
C PRO A 195 -28.89 7.28 -5.75
N PHE A 196 -28.57 6.44 -4.77
CA PHE A 196 -28.90 6.67 -3.36
C PHE A 196 -28.47 8.07 -2.86
N PHE A 197 -27.25 8.50 -3.16
CA PHE A 197 -26.77 9.82 -2.73
C PHE A 197 -27.53 10.94 -3.44
N ALA A 198 -27.82 10.77 -4.73
CA ALA A 198 -28.58 11.75 -5.51
C ALA A 198 -30.02 11.89 -4.98
N ARG A 199 -30.72 10.78 -4.73
CA ARG A 199 -32.08 10.76 -4.16
C ARG A 199 -32.16 11.49 -2.83
N ASN A 200 -31.15 11.29 -1.97
CA ASN A 200 -31.07 11.94 -0.65
C ASN A 200 -30.41 13.33 -0.70
N ARG A 201 -30.04 13.82 -1.88
CA ARG A 201 -29.37 15.11 -2.11
C ARG A 201 -28.04 15.26 -1.36
N TYR A 202 -27.37 14.15 -1.08
CA TYR A 202 -26.03 14.15 -0.52
C TYR A 202 -25.02 14.61 -1.56
N GLN A 203 -24.14 15.52 -1.16
CA GLN A 203 -23.14 16.12 -2.04
C GLN A 203 -21.75 15.92 -1.48
N GLY A 204 -20.80 15.69 -2.38
CA GLY A 204 -19.43 15.37 -2.03
C GLY A 204 -18.47 15.71 -3.15
N LYS A 205 -17.20 15.87 -2.79
CA LYS A 205 -16.09 16.05 -3.72
C LYS A 205 -15.08 14.92 -3.52
N VAL A 206 -14.50 14.43 -4.62
CA VAL A 206 -13.34 13.53 -4.56
C VAL A 206 -12.05 14.27 -4.92
N ILE A 207 -11.02 14.07 -4.12
CA ILE A 207 -9.65 14.52 -4.37
C ILE A 207 -8.76 13.28 -4.43
N LEU A 208 -7.95 13.19 -5.48
CA LEU A 208 -7.02 12.08 -5.65
C LEU A 208 -5.80 12.24 -4.73
N GLY A 209 -5.50 11.18 -3.99
CA GLY A 209 -4.23 10.96 -3.32
C GLY A 209 -3.13 10.57 -4.30
N ALA A 210 -1.90 10.52 -3.81
CA ALA A 210 -0.73 10.20 -4.64
C ALA A 210 -0.83 8.80 -5.27
N GLY A 211 -0.69 8.73 -6.58
CA GLY A 211 -0.76 7.46 -7.34
C GLY A 211 -2.17 6.92 -7.54
N CYS A 212 -3.20 7.74 -7.32
CA CYS A 212 -4.57 7.43 -7.70
C CYS A 212 -4.97 8.14 -8.99
N ILE A 213 -5.92 7.54 -9.70
CA ILE A 213 -6.52 8.06 -10.92
C ILE A 213 -8.04 8.05 -10.79
N ASN A 214 -8.70 8.74 -11.72
CA ASN A 214 -10.14 8.69 -11.94
C ASN A 214 -11.01 8.96 -10.68
N PRO A 215 -11.32 10.23 -10.36
CA PRO A 215 -11.99 10.60 -9.12
C PRO A 215 -13.46 10.14 -9.02
N GLU A 216 -14.07 9.75 -10.14
CA GLU A 216 -15.48 9.35 -10.21
C GLU A 216 -15.70 7.85 -9.94
N VAL A 217 -14.63 7.07 -9.86
CA VAL A 217 -14.68 5.60 -9.68
C VAL A 217 -14.16 5.24 -8.29
N ASP A 218 -14.74 4.22 -7.68
CA ASP A 218 -14.25 3.58 -6.46
C ASP A 218 -14.13 2.07 -6.70
N GLU A 219 -12.99 1.59 -7.17
CA GLU A 219 -12.84 0.21 -7.63
C GLU A 219 -13.08 -0.83 -6.51
N ASN A 220 -12.93 -0.38 -5.25
CA ASN A 220 -13.21 -1.22 -4.10
C ASN A 220 -14.68 -1.11 -3.65
N GLY A 221 -15.20 0.11 -3.52
CA GLY A 221 -16.55 0.40 -3.03
C GLY A 221 -16.64 0.69 -1.53
N HIS A 222 -15.57 0.44 -0.76
CA HIS A 222 -15.55 0.65 0.69
C HIS A 222 -15.81 2.11 1.06
N GLY A 223 -15.05 3.06 0.51
CA GLY A 223 -15.25 4.48 0.77
C GLY A 223 -16.64 4.99 0.37
N THR A 224 -17.21 4.44 -0.71
CA THR A 224 -18.59 4.72 -1.13
C THR A 224 -19.59 4.29 -0.05
N GLY A 225 -19.54 3.03 0.40
CA GLY A 225 -20.47 2.57 1.43
C GLY A 225 -20.24 3.26 2.78
N GLU A 226 -18.99 3.52 3.17
CA GLU A 226 -18.68 4.20 4.43
C GLU A 226 -19.11 5.66 4.46
N SER A 227 -19.13 6.33 3.31
CA SER A 227 -19.71 7.67 3.22
C SER A 227 -21.21 7.68 3.53
N ALA A 228 -21.95 6.61 3.23
CA ALA A 228 -23.39 6.51 3.53
C ALA A 228 -23.64 6.44 5.04
N ASN A 229 -22.76 5.77 5.80
CA ASN A 229 -22.78 5.81 7.26
C ASN A 229 -22.65 7.25 7.79
N LEU A 230 -21.70 8.01 7.24
CA LEU A 230 -21.46 9.41 7.63
C LEU A 230 -22.65 10.32 7.28
N PHE A 231 -23.12 10.28 6.03
CA PHE A 231 -24.24 11.10 5.57
C PHE A 231 -25.54 10.80 6.30
N SER A 232 -25.79 9.53 6.65
CA SER A 232 -26.98 9.16 7.42
C SER A 232 -27.01 9.88 8.76
N VAL A 233 -25.85 10.06 9.40
CA VAL A 233 -25.74 10.73 10.70
C VAL A 233 -25.67 12.25 10.58
N ALA A 234 -24.95 12.78 9.60
CA ALA A 234 -24.76 14.22 9.39
C ALA A 234 -25.02 14.58 7.92
N PRO A 235 -26.28 14.73 7.50
CA PRO A 235 -26.65 14.81 6.09
C PRO A 235 -26.24 16.12 5.38
N ASP A 236 -26.01 17.20 6.13
CA ASP A 236 -25.76 18.55 5.59
C ASP A 236 -24.28 18.99 5.71
N ILE A 237 -23.36 18.05 5.90
CA ILE A 237 -21.90 18.32 5.96
C ILE A 237 -21.32 18.75 4.61
N ASN A 238 -20.21 19.50 4.67
CA ASN A 238 -19.35 19.70 3.51
C ASN A 238 -18.40 18.51 3.38
N PHE A 239 -18.79 17.49 2.60
CA PHE A 239 -18.05 16.24 2.48
C PHE A 239 -16.94 16.31 1.42
N THR A 240 -15.76 15.81 1.78
CA THR A 240 -14.67 15.54 0.82
C THR A 240 -14.08 14.16 1.04
N MET A 241 -14.02 13.36 -0.02
CA MET A 241 -13.30 12.10 -0.07
C MET A 241 -11.86 12.33 -0.58
N ILE A 242 -10.88 11.79 0.13
CA ILE A 242 -9.51 11.62 -0.34
C ILE A 242 -9.35 10.17 -0.78
N LYS A 243 -9.43 9.96 -2.10
CA LYS A 243 -9.23 8.64 -2.70
C LYS A 243 -7.75 8.27 -2.64
N TRP A 244 -7.41 7.14 -2.02
CA TRP A 244 -6.03 6.63 -1.98
C TRP A 244 -5.96 5.13 -2.31
N ASN A 245 -4.78 4.64 -2.67
CA ASN A 245 -4.55 3.29 -3.16
C ASN A 245 -4.02 2.33 -2.09
N PHE A 246 -4.13 2.70 -0.81
CA PHE A 246 -3.62 1.93 0.33
C PHE A 246 -2.08 1.72 0.37
N LYS A 247 -1.31 2.39 -0.50
CA LYS A 247 0.16 2.27 -0.53
C LYS A 247 0.91 3.40 0.19
N ASN A 248 0.26 4.55 0.42
CA ASN A 248 0.89 5.69 1.09
C ASN A 248 -0.09 6.47 1.99
N SER A 249 -0.31 5.96 3.21
CA SER A 249 -1.31 6.48 4.14
C SER A 249 -0.95 7.86 4.65
N ILE A 250 0.34 8.10 4.90
CA ILE A 250 0.83 9.42 5.36
C ILE A 250 0.52 10.49 4.30
N ALA A 251 0.78 10.24 3.02
CA ALA A 251 0.50 11.23 1.98
C ALA A 251 -1.00 11.53 1.85
N ALA A 252 -1.84 10.50 1.88
CA ALA A 252 -3.30 10.67 1.83
C ALA A 252 -3.83 11.43 3.06
N PHE A 253 -3.37 11.07 4.26
CA PHE A 253 -3.74 11.74 5.51
C PHE A 253 -3.27 13.20 5.53
N LYS A 254 -2.02 13.48 5.15
CA LYS A 254 -1.53 14.87 5.02
C LYS A 254 -2.33 15.67 4.01
N LYS A 255 -2.78 15.06 2.91
CA LYS A 255 -3.65 15.72 1.94
C LYS A 255 -4.99 16.10 2.59
N ALA A 256 -5.59 15.22 3.39
CA ALA A 256 -6.78 15.54 4.18
C ALA A 256 -6.54 16.71 5.13
N VAL A 257 -5.47 16.66 5.93
CA VAL A 257 -5.09 17.72 6.89
C VAL A 257 -4.87 19.07 6.19
N SER A 258 -4.28 19.07 4.99
CA SER A 258 -4.04 20.31 4.23
C SER A 258 -5.32 21.07 3.85
N LEU A 259 -6.47 20.41 3.87
CA LEU A 259 -7.78 21.03 3.63
C LEU A 259 -8.32 21.74 4.87
N ARG A 260 -7.67 21.60 6.03
CA ARG A 260 -8.08 22.10 7.35
C ARG A 260 -9.53 21.74 7.71
N PRO A 261 -9.90 20.44 7.67
CA PRO A 261 -11.26 20.00 8.03
C PRO A 261 -11.51 20.12 9.54
N ASP A 262 -12.79 20.09 9.92
CA ASP A 262 -13.19 19.99 11.31
C ASP A 262 -13.05 18.54 11.84
N VAL A 263 -13.36 17.57 10.98
CA VAL A 263 -13.34 16.14 11.30
C VAL A 263 -12.68 15.34 10.17
N ILE A 264 -11.82 14.38 10.51
CA ILE A 264 -11.29 13.38 9.60
C ILE A 264 -11.78 11.99 10.03
N SER A 265 -12.36 11.23 9.09
CA SER A 265 -12.74 9.83 9.28
C SER A 265 -11.81 8.91 8.50
N CYS A 266 -11.30 7.88 9.18
CA CYS A 266 -10.37 6.90 8.63
C CYS A 266 -10.83 5.48 8.97
N SER A 267 -11.31 4.75 7.97
CA SER A 267 -11.75 3.35 8.11
C SER A 267 -10.69 2.36 7.62
N TRP A 268 -9.43 2.65 7.95
CA TRP A 268 -8.26 1.86 7.57
C TRP A 268 -7.24 1.79 8.70
N GLY A 269 -6.39 0.78 8.65
CA GLY A 269 -5.32 0.58 9.62
C GLY A 269 -4.52 -0.67 9.33
N SER A 270 -3.62 -0.98 10.24
CA SER A 270 -2.83 -2.22 10.28
C SER A 270 -2.98 -2.87 11.66
N SER A 271 -2.49 -4.10 11.79
CA SER A 271 -2.42 -4.79 13.09
C SER A 271 -1.03 -4.61 13.69
N LYS A 272 -0.92 -3.91 14.83
CA LYS A 272 0.32 -3.70 15.59
C LYS A 272 0.06 -3.92 17.07
N GLN A 273 0.57 -5.04 17.60
CA GLN A 273 0.32 -5.40 18.98
C GLN A 273 1.39 -4.88 19.95
N TYR A 274 2.64 -4.77 19.53
CA TYR A 274 3.79 -4.50 20.39
C TYR A 274 4.75 -3.47 19.76
N LEU A 275 5.59 -2.87 20.63
CA LEU A 275 6.79 -2.14 20.24
C LEU A 275 7.89 -3.10 19.71
N PRO A 276 8.89 -2.59 18.96
CA PRO A 276 9.04 -1.21 18.50
C PRO A 276 8.16 -0.90 17.28
N LEU A 277 7.71 0.36 17.17
CA LEU A 277 7.08 0.87 15.96
C LEU A 277 8.10 1.00 14.83
N SER A 278 7.68 0.80 13.58
CA SER A 278 8.53 1.09 12.42
C SER A 278 8.72 2.60 12.24
N ALA A 279 9.74 3.01 11.48
CA ALA A 279 9.92 4.43 11.14
C ALA A 279 8.69 5.04 10.43
N TYR A 280 7.99 4.24 9.62
CA TYR A 280 6.75 4.66 8.96
C TYR A 280 5.61 4.84 9.97
N ASP A 281 5.47 3.90 10.92
CA ASP A 281 4.46 4.00 11.99
C ASP A 281 4.71 5.23 12.88
N ILE A 282 5.96 5.52 13.25
CA ILE A 282 6.35 6.71 14.01
C ILE A 282 6.04 8.00 13.23
N ALA A 283 6.32 8.02 11.93
CA ALA A 283 6.00 9.17 11.10
C ALA A 283 4.48 9.36 10.98
N LEU A 284 3.72 8.28 10.81
CA LEU A 284 2.26 8.34 10.76
C LEU A 284 1.67 8.90 12.06
N THR A 285 2.11 8.40 13.21
CA THR A 285 1.61 8.88 14.52
C THR A 285 1.97 10.34 14.76
N ALA A 286 3.16 10.80 14.35
CA ALA A 286 3.53 12.21 14.43
C ALA A 286 2.60 13.11 13.58
N ASN A 287 2.23 12.68 12.37
CA ASN A 287 1.30 13.45 11.53
C ASN A 287 -0.14 13.45 12.09
N ILE A 288 -0.54 12.36 12.75
CA ILE A 288 -1.84 12.28 13.44
C ILE A 288 -1.87 13.22 14.64
N ALA A 289 -0.84 13.19 15.48
CA ALA A 289 -0.71 14.09 16.62
C ALA A 289 -0.73 15.57 16.19
N ASP A 290 -0.02 15.92 15.11
CA ASP A 290 -0.04 17.27 14.55
C ASP A 290 -1.44 17.69 14.07
N ALA A 291 -2.17 16.81 13.38
CA ALA A 291 -3.54 17.09 12.97
C ALA A 291 -4.46 17.36 14.17
N VAL A 292 -4.37 16.55 15.22
CA VAL A 292 -5.18 16.74 16.44
C VAL A 292 -4.76 18.02 17.18
N TYR A 293 -3.47 18.33 17.22
CA TYR A 293 -2.95 19.58 17.80
C TYR A 293 -3.49 20.83 17.08
N GLN A 294 -3.71 20.75 15.77
CA GLN A 294 -4.38 21.79 14.97
C GLN A 294 -5.89 21.93 15.27
N GLY A 295 -6.46 21.10 16.15
CA GLY A 295 -7.87 21.11 16.54
C GLY A 295 -8.78 20.25 15.67
N ILE A 296 -8.22 19.41 14.79
CA ILE A 296 -8.97 18.50 13.93
C ILE A 296 -9.38 17.27 14.74
N ILE A 297 -10.67 16.92 14.71
CA ILE A 297 -11.16 15.68 15.32
C ILE A 297 -10.82 14.52 14.38
N VAL A 298 -10.02 13.56 14.84
CA VAL A 298 -9.61 12.41 14.01
C VAL A 298 -10.22 11.13 14.58
N VAL A 299 -10.98 10.41 13.75
CA VAL A 299 -11.67 9.16 14.12
C VAL A 299 -11.09 8.01 13.32
N PHE A 300 -10.62 6.96 14.00
CA PHE A 300 -10.10 5.74 13.38
C PHE A 300 -10.93 4.52 13.80
N SER A 301 -11.19 3.62 12.85
CA SER A 301 -11.75 2.29 13.13
C SER A 301 -10.83 1.49 14.06
N ALA A 302 -11.37 0.88 15.12
CA ALA A 302 -10.61 0.13 16.13
C ALA A 302 -10.03 -1.21 15.63
N GLY A 303 -10.53 -1.75 14.52
CA GLY A 303 -10.14 -3.04 13.96
C GLY A 303 -11.22 -4.12 14.14
N ASN A 304 -11.11 -5.18 13.34
CA ASN A 304 -12.10 -6.27 13.27
C ASN A 304 -11.48 -7.62 13.67
N GLY A 305 -10.78 -7.63 14.81
CA GLY A 305 -9.88 -8.72 15.26
C GLY A 305 -8.39 -8.36 15.16
N HIS A 306 -8.08 -7.17 14.65
CA HIS A 306 -6.72 -6.62 14.61
C HIS A 306 -6.38 -5.89 15.90
N TRP A 307 -5.10 -5.85 16.28
CA TRP A 307 -4.58 -4.87 17.22
C TRP A 307 -4.45 -3.53 16.50
N GLY A 308 -5.59 -2.84 16.32
CA GLY A 308 -5.72 -1.73 15.38
C GLY A 308 -4.68 -0.63 15.57
N PHE A 309 -4.05 -0.22 14.48
CA PHE A 309 -3.09 0.88 14.45
C PHE A 309 -3.31 1.67 13.15
N PRO A 310 -3.52 3.00 13.20
CA PRO A 310 -3.17 3.90 14.30
C PRO A 310 -4.30 4.19 15.31
N SER A 311 -5.38 3.40 15.36
CA SER A 311 -6.47 3.61 16.35
C SER A 311 -6.01 3.54 17.81
N GLN A 312 -4.86 2.92 18.09
CA GLN A 312 -4.19 2.96 19.40
C GLN A 312 -3.59 4.33 19.78
N HIS A 313 -3.51 5.29 18.86
CA HIS A 313 -2.93 6.60 19.15
C HIS A 313 -3.77 7.35 20.21
N PRO A 314 -3.16 7.90 21.27
CA PRO A 314 -3.91 8.48 22.39
C PRO A 314 -4.77 9.69 21.99
N ASP A 315 -4.37 10.42 20.96
CA ASP A 315 -5.05 11.65 20.52
C ASP A 315 -6.25 11.42 19.59
N VAL A 316 -6.46 10.19 19.09
CA VAL A 316 -7.59 9.88 18.20
C VAL A 316 -8.76 9.31 18.97
N ILE A 317 -9.95 9.42 18.37
CA ILE A 317 -11.15 8.69 18.79
C ILE A 317 -11.13 7.32 18.10
N ALA A 318 -11.01 6.25 18.90
CA ALA A 318 -11.02 4.88 18.41
C ALA A 318 -12.45 4.32 18.42
N ALA A 319 -13.00 4.04 17.23
CA ALA A 319 -14.38 3.59 17.05
C ALA A 319 -14.49 2.06 17.05
N GLY A 320 -15.14 1.51 18.07
CA GLY A 320 -15.46 0.09 18.25
C GLY A 320 -16.82 -0.30 17.66
N GLY A 321 -17.31 -1.50 18.01
CA GLY A 321 -18.53 -2.05 17.43
C GLY A 321 -19.52 -2.66 18.40
N VAL A 322 -20.77 -2.22 18.28
CA VAL A 322 -21.94 -2.76 18.96
C VAL A 322 -22.96 -3.23 17.92
N TYR A 323 -23.51 -4.42 18.15
CA TYR A 323 -24.60 -4.98 17.36
C TYR A 323 -25.94 -4.67 18.03
N ILE A 324 -26.94 -4.27 17.24
CA ILE A 324 -28.33 -4.22 17.71
C ILE A 324 -29.13 -5.34 17.07
N ASN A 325 -29.68 -6.21 17.91
CA ASN A 325 -30.53 -7.32 17.48
C ASN A 325 -31.90 -6.81 16.97
N SER A 326 -32.66 -7.67 16.30
CA SER A 326 -34.02 -7.37 15.83
C SER A 326 -35.01 -7.00 16.94
N ASP A 327 -34.76 -7.47 18.17
CA ASP A 327 -35.53 -7.10 19.37
C ASP A 327 -35.06 -5.79 20.04
N GLY A 328 -34.06 -5.13 19.46
CA GLY A 328 -33.48 -3.89 19.97
C GLY A 328 -32.41 -4.05 21.05
N LYS A 329 -32.06 -5.28 21.45
CA LYS A 329 -30.98 -5.49 22.45
C LYS A 329 -29.61 -5.17 21.87
N LEU A 330 -28.80 -4.50 22.68
CA LEU A 330 -27.42 -4.13 22.36
C LEU A 330 -26.44 -5.17 22.89
N GLU A 331 -25.47 -5.54 22.05
CA GLU A 331 -24.38 -6.43 22.42
C GLU A 331 -23.06 -5.94 21.82
N ALA A 332 -21.95 -6.11 22.52
CA ALA A 332 -20.63 -5.97 21.92
C ALA A 332 -20.52 -6.91 20.71
N SER A 333 -20.05 -6.38 19.59
CA SER A 333 -19.86 -7.19 18.39
C SER A 333 -18.62 -8.08 18.54
N ASN A 334 -18.83 -9.39 18.37
CA ASN A 334 -17.74 -10.36 18.33
C ASN A 334 -16.85 -10.24 17.07
N TYR A 335 -17.20 -9.34 16.15
CA TYR A 335 -16.40 -8.98 15.00
C TYR A 335 -15.39 -7.87 15.34
N ALA A 336 -15.78 -6.90 16.17
CA ALA A 336 -14.97 -5.73 16.51
C ALA A 336 -13.86 -6.03 17.53
N SER A 337 -12.72 -5.39 17.37
CA SER A 337 -11.60 -5.47 18.31
C SER A 337 -11.90 -4.71 19.60
N GLY A 338 -11.38 -5.23 20.71
CA GLY A 338 -11.36 -4.56 22.00
C GLY A 338 -10.20 -5.05 22.84
N PHE A 339 -9.33 -4.16 23.35
CA PHE A 339 -8.08 -4.51 24.04
C PHE A 339 -7.45 -3.31 24.79
N SER A 340 -6.52 -3.61 25.70
CA SER A 340 -5.56 -2.62 26.24
C SER A 340 -4.31 -2.57 25.39
N SER A 341 -3.88 -1.39 24.93
CA SER A 341 -2.68 -1.23 24.10
C SER A 341 -1.41 -1.66 24.85
N ASN A 342 -0.53 -2.40 24.18
CA ASN A 342 0.85 -2.63 24.66
C ASN A 342 1.85 -1.63 24.08
N ILE A 343 1.39 -0.66 23.27
CA ILE A 343 2.23 0.38 22.64
C ILE A 343 2.12 1.68 23.45
N TYR A 344 0.90 2.07 23.81
CA TYR A 344 0.62 3.26 24.61
C TYR A 344 0.11 2.86 25.99
N SER A 345 0.95 3.02 27.01
CA SER A 345 0.62 2.65 28.39
C SER A 345 -0.69 3.30 28.86
N GLY A 346 -1.62 2.48 29.34
CA GLY A 346 -2.93 2.92 29.84
C GLY A 346 -3.97 3.26 28.75
N ARG A 347 -3.66 3.11 27.46
CA ARG A 347 -4.64 3.32 26.38
C ARG A 347 -5.48 2.06 26.18
N ILE A 348 -6.80 2.24 26.23
CA ILE A 348 -7.77 1.21 25.84
C ILE A 348 -8.32 1.54 24.45
N VAL A 349 -8.63 0.51 23.68
CA VAL A 349 -9.30 0.61 22.37
C VAL A 349 -10.46 -0.38 22.39
N PRO A 350 -11.70 0.03 22.06
CA PRO A 350 -12.13 1.35 21.58
C PRO A 350 -12.38 2.37 22.72
N ASP A 351 -12.58 3.64 22.35
CA ASP A 351 -13.10 4.66 23.28
C ASP A 351 -14.64 4.64 23.33
N ILE A 352 -15.25 4.46 22.15
CA ILE A 352 -16.70 4.54 21.92
C ILE A 352 -17.07 3.64 20.72
N CYS A 353 -18.30 3.15 20.66
CA CYS A 353 -18.76 2.27 19.58
C CYS A 353 -19.80 2.92 18.67
N GLY A 354 -19.77 2.52 17.40
CA GLY A 354 -20.88 2.62 16.45
C GLY A 354 -21.53 1.25 16.21
N LEU A 355 -22.43 1.19 15.23
CA LEU A 355 -23.17 0.00 14.83
C LEU A 355 -22.32 -0.91 13.94
N VAL A 356 -22.15 -2.16 14.36
CA VAL A 356 -21.29 -3.16 13.70
C VAL A 356 -21.94 -4.54 13.75
N GLY A 357 -21.92 -5.23 12.61
CA GLY A 357 -22.38 -6.61 12.44
C GLY A 357 -21.54 -7.63 13.20
N LYS A 358 -21.94 -8.90 13.18
CA LYS A 358 -21.23 -10.01 13.85
C LYS A 358 -20.43 -10.85 12.87
N LYS A 359 -19.53 -11.69 13.38
CA LYS A 359 -18.87 -12.75 12.61
C LYS A 359 -19.90 -13.62 11.86
N PRO A 360 -19.53 -14.20 10.70
CA PRO A 360 -18.19 -14.22 10.10
C PRO A 360 -17.86 -12.99 9.26
N ARG A 361 -18.85 -12.33 8.65
CA ARG A 361 -18.62 -11.29 7.63
C ARG A 361 -19.07 -9.88 7.99
N ALA A 362 -19.73 -9.72 9.13
CA ALA A 362 -20.40 -8.47 9.52
C ALA A 362 -21.38 -7.96 8.44
N ALA A 363 -22.00 -8.87 7.68
CA ALA A 363 -23.07 -8.57 6.73
C ALA A 363 -24.30 -8.10 7.51
N TYR A 364 -24.47 -6.78 7.60
CA TYR A 364 -25.37 -6.17 8.58
C TYR A 364 -26.00 -4.86 8.12
N ILE A 365 -25.24 -3.97 7.48
CA ILE A 365 -25.78 -2.71 6.95
C ILE A 365 -25.72 -2.81 5.42
N VAL A 366 -26.86 -2.70 4.75
CA VAL A 366 -26.94 -2.74 3.28
C VAL A 366 -26.55 -1.36 2.74
N LEU A 367 -25.32 -1.23 2.27
CA LEU A 367 -24.70 0.05 1.90
C LEU A 367 -24.55 0.17 0.37
N PRO A 368 -24.68 1.40 -0.17
CA PRO A 368 -24.47 1.63 -1.60
C PRO A 368 -22.99 1.47 -1.94
N VAL A 369 -22.72 0.72 -3.00
CA VAL A 369 -21.39 0.54 -3.60
C VAL A 369 -21.49 0.73 -5.12
N PRO A 370 -20.37 0.96 -5.82
CA PRO A 370 -20.40 0.94 -7.28
C PRO A 370 -20.76 -0.47 -7.78
N PRO A 371 -21.63 -0.60 -8.80
CA PRO A 371 -21.88 -1.88 -9.43
C PRO A 371 -20.58 -2.57 -9.86
N GLY A 372 -20.43 -3.84 -9.52
CA GLY A 372 -19.26 -4.65 -9.89
C GLY A 372 -17.97 -4.27 -9.16
N SER A 373 -18.04 -3.42 -8.12
CA SER A 373 -16.87 -3.12 -7.30
C SER A 373 -16.41 -4.36 -6.53
N THR A 374 -15.20 -4.30 -5.96
CA THR A 374 -14.67 -5.41 -5.16
C THR A 374 -15.64 -5.86 -4.06
N LEU A 375 -16.26 -4.92 -3.34
CA LEU A 375 -17.22 -5.23 -2.29
C LEU A 375 -18.53 -5.81 -2.84
N ASP A 376 -19.05 -5.26 -3.94
CA ASP A 376 -20.27 -5.78 -4.59
C ASP A 376 -20.07 -7.26 -4.95
N ALA A 377 -18.95 -7.58 -5.61
CA ALA A 377 -18.62 -8.93 -6.03
C ALA A 377 -18.30 -9.90 -4.88
N VAL A 378 -17.60 -9.44 -3.83
CA VAL A 378 -17.15 -10.32 -2.73
C VAL A 378 -18.28 -10.62 -1.75
N PHE A 379 -19.26 -9.75 -1.61
CA PHE A 379 -20.40 -9.96 -0.71
C PHE A 379 -21.63 -10.54 -1.43
N GLY A 380 -21.97 -10.02 -2.63
CA GLY A 380 -23.10 -10.45 -3.45
C GLY A 380 -22.87 -11.75 -4.24
N ILE A 381 -22.39 -12.80 -3.57
CA ILE A 381 -22.04 -14.08 -4.20
C ILE A 381 -23.31 -14.81 -4.66
N PRO A 382 -23.51 -15.04 -5.97
CA PRO A 382 -24.74 -15.64 -6.48
C PRO A 382 -25.03 -17.01 -5.87
N GLY A 383 -26.24 -17.18 -5.33
CA GLY A 383 -26.72 -18.47 -4.79
C GLY A 383 -26.17 -18.84 -3.41
N VAL A 384 -25.33 -18.01 -2.79
CA VAL A 384 -24.86 -18.19 -1.42
C VAL A 384 -25.72 -17.35 -0.47
N LYS A 385 -26.11 -17.93 0.67
CA LYS A 385 -26.96 -17.25 1.66
C LYS A 385 -26.17 -16.70 2.83
N HIS A 386 -26.82 -15.85 3.62
CA HIS A 386 -26.31 -15.45 4.93
C HIS A 386 -26.10 -16.70 5.82
N PRO A 387 -24.99 -16.79 6.59
CA PRO A 387 -24.02 -15.74 6.89
C PRO A 387 -22.76 -15.70 6.00
N ASP A 388 -22.67 -16.57 4.99
CA ASP A 388 -21.46 -16.72 4.16
C ASP A 388 -21.41 -15.73 2.98
N ALA A 389 -22.56 -15.11 2.66
CA ALA A 389 -22.75 -13.98 1.75
C ALA A 389 -23.78 -12.99 2.34
N ASP A 390 -24.19 -11.98 1.58
CA ASP A 390 -25.15 -10.95 2.01
C ASP A 390 -26.52 -10.98 1.30
N GLU A 391 -26.73 -11.94 0.40
CA GLU A 391 -27.95 -12.11 -0.40
C GLU A 391 -28.27 -10.93 -1.35
N THR A 392 -27.31 -10.04 -1.64
CA THR A 392 -27.38 -9.10 -2.76
C THR A 392 -26.77 -9.71 -4.03
N SER A 393 -26.81 -8.98 -5.15
CA SER A 393 -26.21 -9.39 -6.43
C SER A 393 -24.92 -8.62 -6.69
N SER A 394 -23.89 -9.30 -7.20
CA SER A 394 -22.55 -8.76 -7.48
C SER A 394 -22.44 -7.57 -8.46
N GLU A 395 -23.56 -7.07 -8.97
CA GLU A 395 -23.65 -6.00 -9.96
C GLU A 395 -24.86 -5.07 -9.70
N ASP A 396 -25.50 -5.17 -8.53
CA ASP A 396 -26.70 -4.37 -8.21
C ASP A 396 -26.38 -3.03 -7.54
N GLY A 397 -25.10 -2.79 -7.20
CA GLY A 397 -24.64 -1.58 -6.54
C GLY A 397 -24.93 -1.54 -5.04
N TRP A 398 -25.20 -2.68 -4.41
CA TRP A 398 -25.46 -2.78 -2.98
C TRP A 398 -24.74 -3.97 -2.37
N ALA A 399 -24.08 -3.72 -1.24
CA ALA A 399 -23.47 -4.78 -0.44
C ALA A 399 -23.87 -4.62 1.03
N ALA A 400 -24.26 -5.71 1.67
CA ALA A 400 -24.40 -5.72 3.12
C ALA A 400 -23.06 -6.02 3.78
N PHE A 401 -22.46 -4.99 4.35
CA PHE A 401 -21.21 -5.09 5.10
C PHE A 401 -21.19 -4.08 6.25
N SER A 402 -20.28 -4.31 7.18
CA SER A 402 -19.99 -3.37 8.27
C SER A 402 -18.63 -3.73 8.86
N GLY A 403 -18.40 -3.36 10.10
CA GLY A 403 -17.13 -3.46 10.79
C GLY A 403 -16.90 -2.17 11.56
N THR A 404 -15.80 -2.09 12.29
CA THR A 404 -15.37 -0.81 12.87
C THR A 404 -15.14 0.28 11.81
N SER A 405 -14.96 -0.12 10.54
CA SER A 405 -15.03 0.74 9.36
C SER A 405 -16.35 1.51 9.22
N ALA A 406 -17.48 0.93 9.61
CA ALA A 406 -18.80 1.58 9.64
C ALA A 406 -18.99 2.45 10.88
N ALA A 407 -18.41 2.04 12.02
CA ALA A 407 -18.48 2.81 13.25
C ALA A 407 -17.73 4.15 13.16
N ALA A 408 -16.54 4.18 12.54
CA ALA A 408 -15.73 5.40 12.43
C ALA A 408 -16.46 6.58 11.74
N PRO A 409 -17.09 6.42 10.56
CA PRO A 409 -17.87 7.49 9.92
C PRO A 409 -19.15 7.84 10.69
N GLN A 410 -19.79 6.88 11.37
CA GLN A 410 -20.94 7.17 12.24
C GLN A 410 -20.54 8.10 13.39
N VAL A 411 -19.45 7.78 14.09
CA VAL A 411 -18.90 8.60 15.19
C VAL A 411 -18.43 9.96 14.67
N ALA A 412 -17.76 10.01 13.52
CA ALA A 412 -17.37 11.26 12.87
C ALA A 412 -18.58 12.15 12.53
N GLY A 413 -19.69 11.55 12.10
CA GLY A 413 -20.95 12.26 11.88
C GLY A 413 -21.47 12.91 13.16
N ILE A 414 -21.46 12.21 14.30
CA ILE A 414 -21.84 12.79 15.60
C ILE A 414 -20.89 13.92 16.00
N CYS A 415 -19.59 13.76 15.78
CA CYS A 415 -18.62 14.85 15.98
C CYS A 415 -18.98 16.10 15.15
N ALA A 416 -19.42 15.92 13.91
CA ALA A 416 -19.86 17.03 13.06
C ALA A 416 -21.13 17.71 13.63
N LEU A 417 -22.12 16.93 14.10
CA LEU A 417 -23.31 17.50 14.76
C LEU A 417 -22.94 18.30 16.02
N MET A 418 -22.00 17.80 16.83
CA MET A 418 -21.50 18.52 18.01
C MET A 418 -20.77 19.82 17.63
N LYS A 419 -19.94 19.80 16.59
CA LYS A 419 -19.22 20.98 16.09
C LYS A 419 -20.16 22.04 15.53
N GLN A 420 -21.30 21.67 14.94
CA GLN A 420 -22.31 22.64 14.48
C GLN A 420 -22.86 23.49 15.64
N VAL A 421 -23.08 22.90 16.82
CA VAL A 421 -23.58 23.63 17.99
C VAL A 421 -22.48 24.23 18.86
N ASN A 422 -21.25 23.74 18.73
CA ASN A 422 -20.07 24.26 19.40
C ASN A 422 -18.84 24.24 18.45
N PRO A 423 -18.64 25.30 17.64
CA PRO A 423 -17.53 25.34 16.69
C PRO A 423 -16.14 25.31 17.34
N GLN A 424 -16.03 25.72 18.62
CA GLN A 424 -14.79 25.76 19.40
C GLN A 424 -14.49 24.43 20.14
N LEU A 425 -15.30 23.40 19.90
CA LEU A 425 -15.11 22.10 20.53
C LEU A 425 -13.74 21.51 20.13
N SER A 426 -12.91 21.21 21.14
CA SER A 426 -11.62 20.56 20.92
C SER A 426 -11.79 19.05 20.70
N PRO A 427 -10.80 18.36 20.07
CA PRO A 427 -10.83 16.91 19.91
C PRO A 427 -10.97 16.14 21.21
N GLN A 428 -10.26 16.58 22.27
CA GLN A 428 -10.39 15.99 23.60
C GLN A 428 -11.81 16.16 24.16
N GLN A 429 -12.38 17.37 24.10
CA GLN A 429 -13.73 17.62 24.60
C GLN A 429 -14.78 16.83 23.81
N ALA A 430 -14.60 16.68 22.50
CA ALA A 430 -15.47 15.84 21.68
C ALA A 430 -15.44 14.38 22.16
N ASN A 431 -14.26 13.81 22.38
CA ASN A 431 -14.12 12.45 22.89
C ASN A 431 -14.75 12.28 24.29
N GLU A 432 -14.48 13.23 25.20
CA GLU A 432 -15.06 13.22 26.55
C GLU A 432 -16.59 13.27 26.53
N ILE A 433 -17.19 14.12 25.69
CA ILE A 433 -18.65 14.22 25.57
C ILE A 433 -19.24 12.91 25.02
N LEU A 434 -18.62 12.31 24.00
CA LEU A 434 -19.08 11.04 23.44
C LEU A 434 -19.09 9.95 24.51
N GLN A 435 -18.03 9.84 25.30
CA GLN A 435 -17.92 8.87 26.38
C GLN A 435 -18.93 9.14 27.51
N GLN A 436 -19.10 10.40 27.93
CA GLN A 436 -20.03 10.76 29.00
C GLN A 436 -21.51 10.52 28.66
N THR A 437 -21.86 10.53 27.37
CA THR A 437 -23.24 10.46 26.91
C THR A 437 -23.59 9.11 26.29
N ALA A 438 -22.62 8.21 26.19
CA ALA A 438 -22.77 6.88 25.61
C ALA A 438 -23.88 6.06 26.28
N ILE A 439 -24.51 5.18 25.51
CA ILE A 439 -25.40 4.16 26.00
C ILE A 439 -24.54 2.96 26.40
N ASP A 440 -24.51 2.67 27.69
CA ASP A 440 -23.75 1.55 28.26
C ASP A 440 -24.22 0.21 27.67
N VAL A 441 -23.27 -0.65 27.30
CA VAL A 441 -23.52 -1.97 26.69
C VAL A 441 -22.94 -3.04 27.59
N ILE A 442 -23.81 -3.88 28.15
CA ILE A 442 -23.43 -4.79 29.24
C ILE A 442 -23.47 -6.28 28.84
N ALA A 443 -23.61 -6.56 27.54
CA ALA A 443 -23.74 -7.91 27.00
C ALA A 443 -22.88 -8.10 25.75
N GLY A 444 -22.56 -9.35 25.43
CA GLY A 444 -21.71 -9.71 24.30
C GLY A 444 -20.22 -9.68 24.63
N ASN A 445 -19.40 -10.06 23.64
CA ASN A 445 -17.95 -10.08 23.74
C ASN A 445 -17.34 -9.47 22.48
N CYS A 446 -16.20 -8.80 22.60
CA CYS A 446 -15.41 -8.38 21.45
C CYS A 446 -14.71 -9.59 20.78
N ASN A 447 -13.95 -9.33 19.72
CA ASN A 447 -13.29 -10.38 18.97
C ASN A 447 -12.27 -11.17 19.81
N SER A 448 -12.34 -12.50 19.75
CA SER A 448 -11.43 -13.41 20.47
C SER A 448 -9.96 -13.21 20.11
N ALA A 449 -9.64 -12.74 18.90
CA ALA A 449 -8.27 -12.48 18.47
C ALA A 449 -7.56 -11.36 19.26
N THR A 450 -8.34 -10.49 19.93
CA THR A 450 -7.82 -9.43 20.81
C THR A 450 -8.19 -9.66 22.27
N GLY A 451 -8.46 -10.91 22.65
CA GLY A 451 -8.73 -11.31 24.04
C GLY A 451 -10.18 -11.64 24.37
N GLY A 452 -11.14 -11.36 23.47
CA GLY A 452 -12.53 -11.79 23.62
C GLY A 452 -13.21 -11.26 24.88
N HIS A 453 -12.88 -10.04 25.28
CA HIS A 453 -13.38 -9.43 26.50
C HIS A 453 -14.90 -9.24 26.46
N SER A 454 -15.55 -9.54 27.59
CA SER A 454 -16.99 -9.33 27.76
C SER A 454 -17.30 -7.86 28.03
N ALA A 455 -18.41 -7.38 27.48
CA ALA A 455 -18.98 -6.10 27.84
C ALA A 455 -19.54 -6.15 29.27
N LYS A 456 -19.40 -5.06 30.04
CA LYS A 456 -19.73 -5.01 31.47
C LYS A 456 -20.28 -3.63 31.83
N PRO A 457 -21.03 -3.49 32.93
CA PRO A 457 -21.50 -2.17 33.37
C PRO A 457 -20.37 -1.15 33.51
N GLY A 458 -20.56 0.00 32.88
CA GLY A 458 -19.57 1.08 32.82
C GLY A 458 -18.50 0.86 31.76
N PHE A 459 -17.33 1.48 31.95
CA PHE A 459 -16.26 1.38 30.97
C PHE A 459 -15.66 -0.03 30.91
N ASP A 460 -15.55 -0.60 29.72
CA ASP A 460 -14.96 -1.92 29.48
C ASP A 460 -14.08 -1.98 28.22
N TRP A 461 -13.35 -3.07 28.04
CA TRP A 461 -12.45 -3.22 26.88
C TRP A 461 -13.17 -3.63 25.59
N ALA A 462 -14.40 -4.15 25.69
CA ALA A 462 -15.15 -4.63 24.54
C ALA A 462 -15.80 -3.48 23.76
N THR A 463 -16.31 -2.48 24.49
CA THR A 463 -17.10 -1.38 23.94
C THR A 463 -16.63 0.02 24.35
N GLY A 464 -15.59 0.12 25.18
CA GLY A 464 -15.15 1.39 25.72
C GLY A 464 -16.22 1.95 26.64
N SER A 465 -16.77 3.11 26.31
CA SER A 465 -17.92 3.69 27.03
C SER A 465 -19.29 3.19 26.54
N GLY A 466 -19.35 2.37 25.50
CA GLY A 466 -20.60 1.85 24.93
C GLY A 466 -20.96 2.44 23.56
N LEU A 467 -22.24 2.40 23.21
CA LEU A 467 -22.77 2.90 21.93
C LEU A 467 -22.94 4.42 21.96
N VAL A 468 -22.50 5.11 20.91
CA VAL A 468 -22.67 6.57 20.79
C VAL A 468 -24.14 7.01 20.85
N ASN A 469 -24.42 8.09 21.60
CA ASN A 469 -25.75 8.71 21.69
C ASN A 469 -25.72 10.13 21.09
N GLY A 470 -26.17 10.25 19.85
CA GLY A 470 -26.03 11.48 19.07
C GLY A 470 -26.69 12.70 19.70
N PHE A 471 -27.94 12.58 20.12
CA PHE A 471 -28.69 13.71 20.68
C PHE A 471 -28.15 14.16 22.03
N GLU A 472 -27.82 13.24 22.94
CA GLU A 472 -27.27 13.62 24.25
C GLU A 472 -25.85 14.21 24.11
N ALA A 473 -25.05 13.74 23.15
CA ALA A 473 -23.76 14.33 22.82
C ALA A 473 -23.91 15.78 22.32
N VAL A 474 -24.80 16.02 21.34
CA VAL A 474 -25.11 17.36 20.81
C VAL A 474 -25.62 18.30 21.90
N LYS A 475 -26.54 17.83 22.75
CA LYS A 475 -27.10 18.59 23.87
C LYS A 475 -26.02 18.98 24.87
N THR A 476 -25.08 18.09 25.17
CA THR A 476 -23.95 18.36 26.06
C THR A 476 -22.97 19.36 25.45
N ALA A 477 -22.63 19.20 24.16
CA ALA A 477 -21.81 20.16 23.43
C ALA A 477 -22.44 21.57 23.40
N LYS A 478 -23.76 21.65 23.21
CA LYS A 478 -24.51 22.91 23.24
C LYS A 478 -24.50 23.58 24.62
N LYS A 479 -24.59 22.81 25.71
CA LYS A 479 -24.48 23.34 27.09
C LYS A 479 -23.07 23.86 27.36
N LEU A 480 -22.04 23.13 26.91
CA LEU A 480 -20.65 23.55 27.04
C LEU A 480 -20.41 24.89 26.31
N ALA A 481 -20.93 25.05 25.09
CA ALA A 481 -20.83 26.30 24.33
C ALA A 481 -21.44 27.51 25.05
N LYS A 482 -22.49 27.31 25.85
CA LYS A 482 -23.15 28.36 26.64
C LYS A 482 -22.49 28.63 28.00
N GLY A 483 -21.45 27.88 28.37
CA GLY A 483 -20.83 27.97 29.70
C GLY A 483 -21.71 27.43 30.84
N GLU A 484 -22.76 26.66 30.53
CA GLU A 484 -23.77 26.18 31.49
C GLU A 484 -23.34 24.90 32.24
N THR A 485 -22.16 24.36 31.95
CA THR A 485 -21.58 23.26 32.74
C THR A 485 -21.17 23.77 34.13
N LYS A 486 -21.97 23.44 35.14
CA LYS A 486 -21.57 23.55 36.55
C LYS A 486 -20.16 22.97 36.70
N ARG A 487 -19.24 23.73 37.30
CA ARG A 487 -17.99 23.20 37.87
C ARG A 487 -18.37 22.05 38.83
N GLN A 488 -18.45 20.82 38.34
CA GLN A 488 -18.45 19.66 39.22
C GLN A 488 -17.05 19.51 39.81
N ASN A 489 -17.03 19.20 41.10
CA ASN A 489 -15.88 19.24 41.98
C ASN A 489 -14.62 18.60 41.38
N ARG A 490 -13.51 19.33 41.44
CA ARG A 490 -12.12 18.88 41.17
C ARG A 490 -11.61 17.81 42.18
N ASN A 491 -12.46 16.95 42.73
CA ASN A 491 -12.10 15.94 43.73
C ASN A 491 -12.38 14.50 43.30
N SER A 492 -12.09 14.20 42.04
CA SER A 492 -11.76 12.84 41.59
C SER A 492 -10.66 12.94 40.53
N GLN A 493 -9.46 13.31 40.97
CA GLN A 493 -8.25 13.05 40.20
C GLN A 493 -8.04 11.53 40.15
N VAL A 494 -8.54 10.88 39.11
CA VAL A 494 -7.81 9.72 38.58
C VAL A 494 -6.58 10.31 37.91
N ARG A 495 -5.44 10.20 38.61
CA ARG A 495 -4.15 10.70 38.13
C ARG A 495 -3.71 9.89 36.91
N TYR A 496 -3.97 10.39 35.71
CA TYR A 496 -3.11 10.09 34.58
C TYR A 496 -1.86 10.96 34.72
N ALA A 497 -0.80 10.35 35.26
CA ALA A 497 0.48 11.02 35.44
C ALA A 497 1.12 11.28 34.07
N HIS A 498 1.18 12.54 33.67
CA HIS A 498 2.25 13.00 32.79
C HIS A 498 3.54 13.12 33.62
N PRO A 499 4.67 12.56 33.16
CA PRO A 499 5.97 13.06 33.54
C PRO A 499 6.55 13.87 32.38
N VAL A 500 6.42 15.19 32.49
CA VAL A 500 7.51 16.09 32.10
C VAL A 500 8.47 16.08 33.28
N SER A 501 9.58 15.34 33.20
CA SER A 501 10.63 15.44 34.23
C SER A 501 11.73 16.39 33.74
N LYS A 502 11.75 17.57 34.36
CA LYS A 502 12.97 18.36 34.54
C LYS A 502 13.94 17.52 35.39
N HIS A 503 15.19 17.47 34.97
CA HIS A 503 16.29 16.98 35.80
C HIS A 503 16.33 17.69 37.16
N GLN A 504 16.41 16.94 38.26
CA GLN A 504 17.44 17.07 39.29
C GLN A 504 17.29 16.02 40.41
N ASN A 505 18.41 15.33 40.67
CA ASN A 505 18.81 14.65 41.90
C ASN A 505 17.99 13.44 42.40
N ILE A 506 18.25 12.28 41.78
CA ILE A 506 18.23 10.98 42.47
C ILE A 506 19.65 10.43 42.39
N LYS A 507 20.21 10.05 43.54
CA LYS A 507 21.57 9.49 43.68
C LYS A 507 21.69 8.20 42.83
N PRO A 508 22.83 7.99 42.15
CA PRO A 508 23.01 6.81 41.31
C PRO A 508 23.14 5.56 42.20
N VAL A 509 22.23 4.61 42.00
CA VAL A 509 22.47 3.23 42.42
C VAL A 509 23.37 2.63 41.35
N GLU A 510 24.64 2.46 41.70
CA GLU A 510 25.63 1.73 40.92
C GLU A 510 25.14 0.30 40.71
N GLY A 511 25.16 -0.17 39.46
CA GLY A 511 24.94 -1.59 39.17
C GLY A 511 24.10 -1.95 37.95
N PHE A 512 24.18 -1.21 36.84
CA PHE A 512 23.91 -1.78 35.51
C PHE A 512 24.89 -1.19 34.50
N MET A 513 25.77 -2.03 33.95
CA MET A 513 26.67 -1.67 32.87
C MET A 513 25.86 -1.38 31.60
N ASN A 514 25.91 -0.13 31.13
CA ASN A 514 25.49 0.22 29.78
C ASN A 514 26.53 -0.32 28.79
N PHE A 515 26.16 -1.33 28.00
CA PHE A 515 26.86 -1.61 26.75
C PHE A 515 26.25 -0.73 25.65
N SER A 516 26.78 0.47 25.50
CA SER A 516 26.64 1.25 24.26
C SER A 516 27.83 0.90 23.36
N VAL A 517 27.61 0.05 22.36
CA VAL A 517 28.58 -0.13 21.28
C VAL A 517 28.29 0.95 20.24
N ASP A 518 29.21 1.91 20.13
CA ASP A 518 29.21 2.89 19.06
C ASP A 518 29.72 2.22 17.77
N ILE A 519 28.80 1.91 16.85
CA ILE A 519 29.10 1.15 15.62
C ILE A 519 29.69 2.05 14.53
N GLN A 520 29.65 3.38 14.68
CA GLN A 520 30.00 4.30 13.60
C GLN A 520 31.52 4.54 13.42
N SER A 521 32.37 4.02 14.30
CA SER A 521 33.83 4.23 14.21
C SER A 521 34.66 2.95 14.09
N ASN A 522 34.02 1.79 13.83
CA ASN A 522 34.73 0.52 13.78
C ASN A 522 34.42 -0.27 12.49
N GLU A 523 35.28 -0.08 11.48
CA GLU A 523 35.17 -0.72 10.16
C GLU A 523 35.22 -2.26 10.26
N GLN A 524 35.98 -2.81 11.21
CA GLN A 524 36.03 -4.25 11.50
C GLN A 524 34.71 -4.79 12.10
N LEU A 525 34.05 -4.00 12.95
CA LEU A 525 32.75 -4.35 13.52
C LEU A 525 31.63 -4.22 12.49
N THR A 526 31.76 -3.28 11.56
CA THR A 526 30.82 -3.09 10.43
C THR A 526 30.95 -4.21 9.39
N GLN A 527 32.17 -4.71 9.12
CA GLN A 527 32.41 -5.91 8.29
C GLN A 527 31.85 -7.18 8.95
N LYS A 528 31.98 -7.33 10.28
CA LYS A 528 31.39 -8.46 11.02
C LYS A 528 29.88 -8.36 11.23
N LEU A 529 29.31 -7.15 11.20
CA LEU A 529 27.88 -6.91 11.41
C LEU A 529 27.14 -6.63 10.10
N ASN A 530 27.34 -7.49 9.09
CA ASN A 530 26.46 -7.47 7.93
C ASN A 530 25.06 -7.87 8.42
N LYS A 531 24.10 -6.92 8.45
CA LYS A 531 22.73 -7.13 8.99
C LYS A 531 22.02 -8.35 8.38
N LEU A 532 22.41 -8.74 7.17
CA LEU A 532 21.89 -9.90 6.45
C LEU A 532 22.40 -11.22 7.03
N ASP A 533 23.66 -11.27 7.48
CA ASP A 533 24.33 -12.50 7.91
C ASP A 533 23.94 -12.86 9.35
N ILE A 534 23.87 -11.88 10.25
CA ILE A 534 23.37 -12.05 11.62
C ILE A 534 21.94 -12.61 11.61
N LYS A 535 21.10 -12.08 10.71
CA LYS A 535 19.71 -12.51 10.60
C LYS A 535 19.61 -13.95 10.11
N TRP A 536 20.44 -14.33 9.14
CA TRP A 536 20.51 -15.71 8.66
C TRP A 536 21.03 -16.68 9.74
N GLN A 537 22.08 -16.31 10.49
CA GLN A 537 22.61 -17.12 11.58
C GLN A 537 21.62 -17.30 12.74
N LEU A 538 20.87 -16.25 13.08
CA LEU A 538 19.80 -16.31 14.08
C LEU A 538 18.67 -17.24 13.64
N ASP A 539 18.27 -17.17 12.37
CA ASP A 539 17.25 -18.06 11.80
C ASP A 539 17.70 -19.54 11.87
N GLN A 540 18.96 -19.84 11.57
CA GLN A 540 19.52 -21.20 11.69
C GLN A 540 19.52 -21.68 13.14
N LYS A 541 19.95 -20.83 14.09
CA LYS A 541 20.01 -21.22 15.50
C LYS A 541 18.63 -21.45 16.09
N LEU A 542 17.63 -20.68 15.66
CA LEU A 542 16.25 -20.87 16.08
C LEU A 542 15.67 -22.19 15.56
N GLN A 543 15.99 -22.55 14.31
CA GLN A 543 15.61 -23.84 13.73
C GLN A 543 16.23 -25.03 14.47
N GLU A 544 17.50 -24.93 14.87
CA GLU A 544 18.14 -25.96 15.71
C GLU A 544 17.44 -26.10 17.07
N LEU A 545 17.16 -24.99 17.75
CA LEU A 545 16.48 -24.99 19.04
C LEU A 545 15.07 -25.58 18.97
N LEU A 546 14.32 -25.30 17.89
CA LEU A 546 12.99 -25.87 17.66
C LEU A 546 13.05 -27.38 17.38
N LYS A 547 14.06 -27.85 16.65
CA LYS A 547 14.30 -29.29 16.42
C LYS A 547 14.65 -30.00 17.73
N ASP A 548 15.48 -29.41 18.57
CA ASP A 548 15.84 -29.99 19.87
C ASP A 548 14.69 -29.97 20.88
N ALA A 549 13.88 -28.90 20.90
CA ALA A 549 12.68 -28.82 21.74
C ALA A 549 11.67 -29.93 21.40
N ARG A 550 11.47 -30.23 20.11
CA ARG A 550 10.58 -31.31 19.66
C ARG A 550 11.07 -32.71 19.97
N ARG A 551 12.37 -32.94 20.13
CA ARG A 551 12.86 -34.24 20.61
C ARG A 551 12.41 -34.52 22.04
N HIS A 552 12.12 -33.48 22.82
CA HIS A 552 11.72 -33.58 24.22
C HIS A 552 10.21 -33.45 24.44
N ASP A 553 9.48 -32.83 23.51
CA ASP A 553 8.02 -32.77 23.52
C ASP A 553 7.46 -32.84 22.08
N PRO A 554 6.94 -34.01 21.64
CA PRO A 554 6.44 -34.22 20.29
C PRO A 554 5.10 -33.52 19.99
N ASP A 555 4.40 -32.99 21.00
CA ASP A 555 3.12 -32.27 20.81
C ASP A 555 3.33 -30.78 20.43
N ILE A 556 4.58 -30.29 20.39
CA ILE A 556 4.89 -28.95 19.90
C ILE A 556 4.53 -28.87 18.40
N PRO A 557 3.55 -28.03 18.00
CA PRO A 557 3.04 -27.98 16.63
C PRO A 557 4.14 -27.65 15.62
N TYR A 558 3.91 -28.04 14.36
CA TYR A 558 4.81 -27.77 13.23
C TYR A 558 4.90 -26.25 12.97
N LEU A 559 5.75 -25.56 13.73
CA LEU A 559 6.32 -24.29 13.36
C LEU A 559 7.21 -24.53 12.14
N GLU A 560 6.60 -24.57 10.97
CA GLU A 560 7.30 -24.21 9.76
C GLU A 560 7.63 -22.73 9.95
N ILE A 561 8.91 -22.34 9.87
CA ILE A 561 9.25 -20.93 9.75
C ILE A 561 8.88 -20.53 8.32
N ASP A 562 7.58 -20.47 8.07
CA ASP A 562 6.99 -19.83 6.91
C ASP A 562 7.39 -18.35 6.98
N GLN A 563 7.56 -17.74 5.81
CA GLN A 563 8.09 -16.39 5.58
C GLN A 563 7.30 -15.26 6.26
N ILE A 564 6.31 -15.59 7.08
CA ILE A 564 5.37 -14.71 7.74
C ILE A 564 5.82 -14.34 9.17
N SER A 565 6.77 -15.06 9.79
CA SER A 565 7.06 -14.90 11.23
C SER A 565 8.45 -14.40 11.64
N PHE A 566 9.26 -13.83 10.76
CA PHE A 566 10.43 -13.02 11.17
C PHE A 566 10.70 -11.91 10.14
N THR A 567 10.56 -10.63 10.55
CA THR A 567 10.76 -9.37 9.78
C THR A 567 10.82 -9.50 8.25
N ILE A 568 9.89 -8.86 7.50
CA ILE A 568 9.89 -8.81 6.02
C ILE A 568 11.34 -8.65 5.51
N ARG A 569 11.86 -9.71 4.90
CA ARG A 569 13.16 -9.69 4.22
C ARG A 569 12.99 -8.73 3.03
N SER A 570 13.90 -7.77 2.86
CA SER A 570 13.91 -7.00 1.61
C SER A 570 14.03 -7.98 0.43
N PRO A 571 13.56 -7.63 -0.78
CA PRO A 571 13.73 -8.50 -1.96
C PRO A 571 15.20 -8.97 -2.12
N LYS A 572 16.16 -8.11 -1.81
CA LYS A 572 17.60 -8.42 -1.78
C LYS A 572 17.96 -9.46 -0.70
N THR A 573 17.38 -9.35 0.49
CA THR A 573 17.58 -10.31 1.60
C THR A 573 16.98 -11.69 1.28
N ASN A 574 15.85 -11.74 0.58
CA ASN A 574 15.24 -13.00 0.15
C ASN A 574 16.12 -13.73 -0.87
N VAL A 575 16.66 -13.00 -1.84
CA VAL A 575 17.60 -13.55 -2.83
C VAL A 575 18.87 -14.06 -2.14
N VAL A 576 19.48 -13.27 -1.25
CA VAL A 576 20.70 -13.69 -0.53
C VAL A 576 20.46 -14.96 0.29
N ALA A 577 19.34 -15.06 1.00
CA ALA A 577 19.04 -16.23 1.82
C ALA A 577 18.75 -17.49 0.98
N ALA A 578 18.03 -17.36 -0.14
CA ALA A 578 17.79 -18.49 -1.05
C ALA A 578 19.10 -19.00 -1.67
N LEU A 579 20.00 -18.10 -2.08
CA LEU A 579 21.30 -18.48 -2.63
C LEU A 579 22.20 -19.14 -1.56
N LYS A 580 22.18 -18.67 -0.31
CA LYS A 580 22.92 -19.33 0.79
C LYS A 580 22.37 -20.71 1.13
N GLN A 581 21.06 -20.90 1.04
CA GLN A 581 20.43 -22.21 1.28
C GLN A 581 20.88 -23.25 0.23
N GLU A 582 20.90 -22.87 -1.06
CA GLU A 582 21.40 -23.73 -2.15
C GLU A 582 22.84 -24.21 -1.92
N ILE A 583 23.68 -23.36 -1.33
CA ILE A 583 25.08 -23.70 -0.99
C ILE A 583 25.14 -24.65 0.22
N GLU A 584 24.35 -24.38 1.26
CA GLU A 584 24.36 -25.15 2.51
C GLU A 584 23.95 -26.62 2.31
N GLU A 585 22.97 -26.87 1.44
CA GLU A 585 22.56 -28.23 1.08
C GLU A 585 23.72 -29.04 0.47
N VAL A 586 24.58 -28.37 -0.31
CA VAL A 586 25.77 -28.99 -0.89
C VAL A 586 26.91 -29.11 0.12
N LYS A 587 27.19 -28.10 0.97
CA LYS A 587 28.20 -28.20 2.04
C LYS A 587 27.91 -29.36 2.99
N ASN A 588 26.65 -29.59 3.34
CA ASN A 588 26.28 -30.73 4.18
C ASN A 588 26.57 -32.08 3.51
N SER A 589 26.46 -32.15 2.19
CA SER A 589 26.83 -33.34 1.40
C SER A 589 28.36 -33.51 1.24
N MET A 590 29.15 -32.44 1.39
CA MET A 590 30.62 -32.47 1.37
C MET A 590 31.25 -32.96 2.69
N LYS A 591 30.49 -33.00 3.79
CA LYS A 591 31.03 -33.29 5.14
C LYS A 591 31.54 -34.73 5.33
N ASN A 592 31.22 -35.67 4.45
CA ASN A 592 31.56 -37.09 4.63
C ASN A 592 31.99 -37.84 3.34
N VAL A 593 32.44 -37.15 2.29
CA VAL A 593 32.80 -37.77 1.00
C VAL A 593 34.11 -37.19 0.46
N GLY A 594 35.00 -38.04 -0.05
CA GLY A 594 36.31 -37.62 -0.56
C GLY A 594 36.27 -36.83 -1.88
N LYS A 595 35.37 -37.20 -2.81
CA LYS A 595 35.08 -36.43 -4.02
C LYS A 595 33.59 -36.43 -4.30
N ILE A 596 33.07 -35.28 -4.72
CA ILE A 596 31.64 -35.09 -4.98
C ILE A 596 31.42 -34.28 -6.26
N ASN A 597 30.35 -34.62 -7.00
CA ASN A 597 29.94 -33.83 -8.15
C ASN A 597 29.16 -32.60 -7.68
N ILE A 598 29.76 -31.42 -7.83
CA ILE A 598 29.15 -30.17 -7.36
C ILE A 598 28.12 -29.70 -8.38
N PRO A 599 26.85 -29.48 -7.98
CA PRO A 599 25.84 -28.97 -8.88
C PRO A 599 26.18 -27.55 -9.34
N LEU A 600 25.90 -27.26 -10.60
CA LEU A 600 26.19 -25.96 -11.20
C LEU A 600 25.39 -24.83 -10.54
N SER A 601 24.20 -25.13 -10.03
CA SER A 601 23.33 -24.19 -9.31
C SER A 601 24.02 -23.63 -8.06
N ALA A 602 24.66 -24.47 -7.24
CA ALA A 602 25.39 -24.02 -6.05
C ALA A 602 26.63 -23.17 -6.39
N LEU A 603 27.32 -23.47 -7.50
CA LEU A 603 28.44 -22.65 -7.99
C LEU A 603 27.96 -21.27 -8.48
N VAL A 604 26.85 -21.25 -9.23
CA VAL A 604 26.21 -20.00 -9.68
C VAL A 604 25.69 -19.20 -8.49
N ALA A 605 25.17 -19.86 -7.45
CA ALA A 605 24.73 -19.22 -6.23
C ALA A 605 25.88 -18.53 -5.49
N ALA A 606 27.02 -19.22 -5.35
CA ALA A 606 28.23 -18.65 -4.76
C ALA A 606 28.74 -17.44 -5.57
N GLU A 607 28.87 -17.56 -6.89
CA GLU A 607 29.26 -16.44 -7.77
C GLU A 607 28.29 -15.26 -7.69
N SER A 608 26.99 -15.52 -7.60
CA SER A 608 25.96 -14.48 -7.50
C SER A 608 26.05 -13.73 -6.17
N LEU A 609 26.32 -14.44 -5.06
CA LEU A 609 26.55 -13.83 -3.76
C LEU A 609 27.79 -12.92 -3.76
N LEU A 610 28.90 -13.36 -4.37
CA LEU A 610 30.10 -12.53 -4.52
C LEU A 610 29.82 -11.25 -5.31
N LYS A 611 29.12 -11.34 -6.45
CA LYS A 611 28.71 -10.18 -7.26
C LYS A 611 27.76 -9.23 -6.52
N MET A 612 26.98 -9.73 -5.57
CA MET A 612 26.12 -8.93 -4.70
C MET A 612 26.87 -8.27 -3.53
N GLY A 613 28.20 -8.44 -3.46
CA GLY A 613 29.04 -7.93 -2.37
C GLY A 613 28.85 -8.71 -1.06
N GLN A 614 28.41 -9.97 -1.12
CA GLN A 614 28.27 -10.88 0.03
C GLN A 614 29.40 -11.91 0.01
N ALA A 615 30.64 -11.42 0.02
CA ALA A 615 31.85 -12.24 0.09
C ALA A 615 32.23 -12.50 1.55
N ASP A 616 31.36 -13.20 2.28
CA ASP A 616 31.61 -13.63 3.66
C ASP A 616 32.28 -15.00 3.72
N ASP A 617 32.77 -15.35 4.92
CA ASP A 617 33.51 -16.59 5.19
C ASP A 617 32.73 -17.82 4.71
N PHE A 618 31.40 -17.79 4.79
CA PHE A 618 30.53 -18.88 4.35
C PHE A 618 30.70 -19.22 2.85
N VAL A 619 30.71 -18.20 1.99
CA VAL A 619 30.86 -18.36 0.53
C VAL A 619 32.30 -18.71 0.16
N ILE A 620 33.28 -18.10 0.84
CA ILE A 620 34.71 -18.34 0.59
C ILE A 620 35.11 -19.77 0.99
N GLU A 621 34.65 -20.24 2.15
CA GLU A 621 34.87 -21.62 2.59
C GLU A 621 34.27 -22.62 1.61
N PHE A 622 33.04 -22.39 1.14
CA PHE A 622 32.41 -23.27 0.17
C PHE A 622 33.25 -23.37 -1.12
N LEU A 623 33.65 -22.24 -1.69
CA LEU A 623 34.46 -22.23 -2.92
C LEU A 623 35.83 -22.89 -2.71
N THR A 624 36.42 -22.76 -1.52
CA THR A 624 37.67 -23.43 -1.15
C THR A 624 37.49 -24.95 -1.06
N GLU A 625 36.42 -25.42 -0.39
CA GLU A 625 36.09 -26.84 -0.32
C GLU A 625 35.78 -27.44 -1.71
N VAL A 626 35.20 -26.66 -2.63
CA VAL A 626 35.01 -27.07 -4.03
C VAL A 626 36.36 -27.35 -4.72
N LEU A 627 37.41 -26.56 -4.47
CA LEU A 627 38.73 -26.79 -5.07
C LEU A 627 39.31 -28.15 -4.68
N GLU A 628 39.14 -28.51 -3.41
CA GLU A 628 39.63 -29.76 -2.84
C GLU A 628 38.79 -30.96 -3.31
N LYS A 629 37.46 -30.86 -3.16
CA LYS A 629 36.55 -32.01 -3.22
C LYS A 629 35.78 -32.19 -4.53
N ALA A 630 35.78 -31.20 -5.43
CA ALA A 630 35.01 -31.33 -6.66
C ALA A 630 35.58 -32.42 -7.58
N ASP A 631 34.73 -33.30 -8.09
CA ASP A 631 35.19 -34.36 -8.99
C ASP A 631 35.45 -33.85 -10.42
N ARG A 632 34.69 -32.84 -10.86
CA ARG A 632 34.74 -32.29 -12.23
C ARG A 632 35.70 -31.08 -12.35
N PRO A 633 36.56 -31.02 -13.39
CA PRO A 633 37.46 -29.87 -13.63
C PRO A 633 36.74 -28.53 -13.78
N ILE A 634 35.52 -28.53 -14.33
CA ILE A 634 34.74 -27.31 -14.55
C ILE A 634 34.31 -26.64 -13.25
N ALA A 635 34.01 -27.42 -12.21
CA ALA A 635 33.66 -26.90 -10.90
C ALA A 635 34.86 -26.24 -10.22
N ARG A 636 36.04 -26.87 -10.32
CA ARG A 636 37.30 -26.27 -9.85
C ARG A 636 37.64 -24.99 -10.60
N SER A 637 37.52 -24.97 -11.93
CA SER A 637 37.82 -23.79 -12.75
C SER A 637 36.91 -22.60 -12.40
N ARG A 638 35.61 -22.83 -12.17
CA ARG A 638 34.68 -21.77 -11.74
C ARG A 638 34.99 -21.27 -10.34
N ALA A 639 35.34 -22.16 -9.40
CA ALA A 639 35.75 -21.74 -8.06
C ALA A 639 37.04 -20.91 -8.06
N ILE A 640 38.04 -21.30 -8.86
CA ILE A 640 39.28 -20.51 -9.04
C ILE A 640 38.93 -19.11 -9.58
N LYS A 641 38.10 -19.04 -10.61
CA LYS A 641 37.69 -17.76 -11.22
C LYS A 641 36.95 -16.88 -10.21
N ALA A 642 35.98 -17.44 -9.49
CA ALA A 642 35.17 -16.72 -8.50
C ALA A 642 36.03 -16.15 -7.35
N LEU A 643 36.99 -16.94 -6.85
CA LEU A 643 37.94 -16.50 -5.83
C LEU A 643 38.95 -15.47 -6.37
N GLY A 644 39.35 -15.60 -7.63
CA GLY A 644 40.23 -14.65 -8.31
C GLY A 644 39.61 -13.28 -8.59
N GLU A 645 38.28 -13.18 -8.70
CA GLU A 645 37.58 -11.90 -8.90
C GLU A 645 37.50 -11.07 -7.59
N LEU A 646 37.74 -11.67 -6.42
CA LEU A 646 37.71 -10.99 -5.13
C LEU A 646 38.93 -10.10 -4.86
N SER A 647 40.03 -10.29 -5.60
CA SER A 647 41.24 -9.48 -5.47
C SER A 647 41.18 -8.13 -6.21
N PHE A 648 40.11 -7.85 -6.98
CA PHE A 648 40.01 -6.65 -7.83
C PHE A 648 39.02 -5.56 -7.38
N CYS A 649 38.33 -5.72 -6.25
CA CYS A 649 37.34 -4.73 -5.79
C CYS A 649 37.89 -3.79 -4.72
N GLY A 650 38.65 -2.76 -5.14
CA GLY A 650 39.10 -1.69 -4.23
C GLY A 650 40.02 -0.63 -4.86
N CYS A 651 39.53 0.15 -5.83
CA CYS A 651 39.88 1.57 -6.09
C CYS A 651 39.45 1.95 -7.51
N GLY A 652 38.55 2.94 -7.61
CA GLY A 652 38.33 3.66 -8.86
C GLY A 652 39.30 4.83 -8.96
N SER A 653 40.28 4.76 -9.86
CA SER A 653 40.83 5.94 -10.52
C SER A 653 41.18 5.57 -11.96
N LYS A 654 40.46 6.17 -12.93
CA LYS A 654 40.89 6.15 -14.33
C LYS A 654 42.17 6.99 -14.44
N SER A 655 43.25 6.40 -14.94
CA SER A 655 44.23 7.16 -15.73
C SER A 655 44.76 6.32 -16.88
N SER A 656 44.73 6.98 -18.03
CA SER A 656 45.27 6.70 -19.35
C SER A 656 46.68 6.09 -19.44
N ASN A 657 46.82 5.31 -20.51
CA ASN A 657 47.99 4.98 -21.33
C ASN A 657 48.82 3.71 -21.04
N PRO A 658 49.13 2.90 -22.09
CA PRO A 658 49.94 1.70 -22.01
C PRO A 658 51.42 2.03 -22.24
N ASN A 659 52.32 1.52 -21.39
CA ASN A 659 53.64 0.99 -21.73
C ASN A 659 54.50 0.80 -20.45
N GLU A 660 55.26 -0.30 -20.48
CA GLU A 660 56.53 -0.58 -19.77
C GLU A 660 56.52 -0.93 -18.27
N ASP A 661 56.91 -2.19 -18.02
CA ASP A 661 57.74 -2.73 -16.93
C ASP A 661 57.39 -2.38 -15.47
N ASP A 662 56.52 -3.19 -14.86
CA ASP A 662 56.42 -3.34 -13.40
C ASP A 662 56.23 -4.83 -13.06
N GLU A 663 57.31 -5.60 -13.13
CA GLU A 663 57.37 -7.01 -12.71
C GLU A 663 57.73 -7.14 -11.21
N LEU A 664 57.02 -8.04 -10.51
CA LEU A 664 57.41 -8.73 -9.24
C LEU A 664 57.19 -8.04 -7.87
N MET A 665 56.40 -6.97 -7.78
CA MET A 665 56.11 -6.31 -6.50
C MET A 665 54.65 -6.44 -6.04
N VAL A 666 54.45 -6.88 -4.79
CA VAL A 666 53.15 -6.88 -4.11
C VAL A 666 52.96 -5.54 -3.40
N ARG A 667 51.89 -4.80 -3.71
CA ARG A 667 51.55 -3.55 -3.01
C ARG A 667 50.87 -3.83 -1.68
N CYS A 668 51.46 -3.33 -0.62
CA CYS A 668 50.96 -3.39 0.74
C CYS A 668 49.86 -2.32 0.95
N SER A 669 48.97 -2.55 1.91
CA SER A 669 47.87 -1.63 2.25
C SER A 669 48.33 -0.26 2.78
N ASP A 670 49.59 -0.14 3.19
CA ASP A 670 50.25 1.12 3.59
C ASP A 670 50.90 1.88 2.41
N GLY A 671 50.74 1.38 1.18
CA GLY A 671 51.28 1.98 -0.03
C GLY A 671 52.72 1.58 -0.36
N THR A 672 53.37 0.74 0.46
CA THR A 672 54.71 0.21 0.17
C THR A 672 54.65 -0.99 -0.78
N SER A 673 55.77 -1.31 -1.44
CA SER A 673 55.91 -2.46 -2.34
C SER A 673 56.87 -3.49 -1.76
N ALA A 674 56.47 -4.76 -1.75
CA ALA A 674 57.24 -5.88 -1.20
C ALA A 674 57.43 -7.00 -2.23
N GLU A 675 58.64 -7.55 -2.29
CA GLU A 675 58.97 -8.66 -3.21
C GLU A 675 58.40 -10.00 -2.72
N CYS A 676 57.92 -10.79 -3.68
CA CYS A 676 57.44 -12.14 -3.44
C CYS A 676 58.59 -13.15 -3.37
N ASN A 677 59.27 -13.23 -2.22
CA ASN A 677 60.51 -14.03 -2.08
C ASN A 677 60.56 -14.94 -0.84
N ILE A 678 59.49 -15.04 -0.05
CA ILE A 678 59.44 -15.85 1.18
C ILE A 678 58.63 -17.13 0.93
N LYS A 679 59.16 -18.31 1.23
CA LYS A 679 58.45 -19.59 1.03
C LYS A 679 58.20 -20.30 2.35
N GLU A 680 56.93 -20.45 2.75
CA GLU A 680 56.51 -21.17 3.95
C GLU A 680 55.36 -22.13 3.60
N ASN A 681 55.44 -23.37 4.10
CA ASN A 681 54.44 -24.43 3.85
C ASN A 681 54.08 -24.64 2.36
N GLY A 682 55.06 -24.44 1.46
CA GLY A 682 54.88 -24.60 0.01
C GLY A 682 54.26 -23.40 -0.71
N ILE A 683 53.88 -22.35 0.02
CA ILE A 683 53.26 -21.13 -0.50
C ILE A 683 54.30 -20.01 -0.52
N TRP A 684 54.34 -19.25 -1.60
CA TRP A 684 55.20 -18.06 -1.71
C TRP A 684 54.49 -16.86 -1.11
N ASN A 685 55.24 -15.99 -0.44
CA ASN A 685 54.74 -14.86 0.32
C ASN A 685 55.64 -13.63 0.14
N ALA A 686 55.02 -12.45 0.20
CA ALA A 686 55.68 -11.15 0.29
C ALA A 686 55.46 -10.58 1.69
N ARG A 687 56.44 -9.89 2.26
CA ARG A 687 56.36 -9.34 3.62
C ARG A 687 55.95 -7.88 3.59
N CYS A 688 54.73 -7.59 4.04
CA CYS A 688 54.20 -6.25 4.23
C CYS A 688 54.13 -5.95 5.74
N GLY A 689 55.10 -5.22 6.27
CA GLY A 689 55.23 -4.97 7.70
C GLY A 689 55.40 -6.28 8.51
N ARG A 690 54.45 -6.57 9.41
CA ARG A 690 54.42 -7.82 10.21
C ARG A 690 53.60 -8.95 9.58
N MET A 691 52.94 -8.70 8.45
CA MET A 691 52.11 -9.69 7.76
C MET A 691 52.85 -10.32 6.57
N LEU A 692 52.58 -11.61 6.35
CA LEU A 692 52.97 -12.34 5.16
C LEU A 692 51.76 -12.45 4.24
N ILE A 693 51.92 -12.00 3.00
CA ILE A 693 50.86 -12.00 1.99
C ILE A 693 51.20 -13.07 0.95
N PRO A 694 50.33 -14.08 0.73
CA PRO A 694 50.55 -15.09 -0.30
C PRO A 694 50.66 -14.47 -1.69
N CYS A 695 51.60 -14.95 -2.49
CA CYS A 695 51.89 -14.45 -3.82
C CYS A 695 52.45 -15.56 -4.71
N THR A 696 52.56 -15.31 -6.01
CA THR A 696 53.06 -16.26 -7.00
C THR A 696 54.56 -16.07 -7.24
N PRO A 697 55.36 -17.16 -7.35
CA PRO A 697 56.80 -17.06 -7.55
C PRO A 697 57.17 -16.46 -8.90
N PRO A 698 58.39 -15.91 -9.06
CA PRO A 698 58.75 -15.05 -10.18
C PRO A 698 58.79 -15.65 -11.60
N ASN A 699 58.28 -16.85 -11.87
CA ASN A 699 58.47 -17.51 -13.17
C ASN A 699 57.32 -18.45 -13.60
N ARG A 700 56.06 -18.14 -13.27
CA ARG A 700 54.90 -18.87 -13.82
C ARG A 700 53.67 -18.01 -14.07
#